data_AF-A0A1L9PTA0-F1
#
_entry.id   AF-A0A1L9PTA0-F1
#
_cell.length_a   1.000
_cell.length_b   1.000
_cell.length_c   1.000
_cell.angle_alpha   90.00
_cell.angle_beta   90.00
_cell.angle_gamma   90.00
#
_symmetry.space_group_name_H-M   'P 1'
#
loop_
_entity.id
_entity.type
_entity.pdbx_description
1 polymer ?
#
loop_
_entity_poly.entity_id
_entity_poly.type
_entity_poly.pdbx_seq_one_letter_code
_entity_poly.pdbx_strand_id
1 'polypeptide(L)'
;MLEAFEILTTSGVVLWSKSYAPVGSHVINSLINDVFIEEKAQLQNTVNSASPIFKKEKYTLKWRRSKDFNLIFVAVYQSLLHLGWIDKLLDNISTIFIDIYKDQLKSERVRIVEYPFDKYFDQQVRELEDNATAGFTAEAPGADAEARKDPLVSADNGGPPPPPVPGLLKAQPRAAHSAATSDEGSPPQTPDISRIPSPSSNHILTAKAGPGGRVSRRARKAANASATASSGDEKGRKAKTPKSGKKLRVWDADGLADEDDGTVLDYSAPAEAEDASAPAVEAVSQDSWGRRTGKGQFVLKDLGDEVHSILENADNEKTKSSAPSGLVGSGFSAIGGLLRNIVGGKVLTDADLEKPLKTMEDHLLKKNVAREAAVRLCDGVKQELVGKKTGNFQSVDAALKSAMESSLRKILTPTSSLDLLHEINTVTNQKNKQATARPYVISIVGVNGVGKSTNLGKICYFLLQNNYRVLIAACDTFRSGAVEQLRVHARNLKELSARENVGEVELYEKGYGKDAANVAKDAVEYGGANQFDVVLIDTAGRRHNDQRLMSSLEKFAKFAQPNKIFMVGEALVGTDSVMQARNFNQAFGTGRNLDGFIISKCDTVGDMVGTLVSMVHATGIPIVFLGVGQHYGDLRGLSVPWAVNLLMK
;
A
#
# COMPACT_ATOMS: atom_id res chain seq x y z
N MET A 1 -24.90 28.47 -15.51
CA MET A 1 -24.03 28.64 -16.68
C MET A 1 -22.97 27.56 -16.64
N LEU A 2 -22.71 26.93 -17.78
CA LEU A 2 -21.64 25.95 -17.96
C LEU A 2 -20.28 26.69 -18.00
N GLU A 3 -19.24 26.20 -17.33
CA GLU A 3 -17.91 26.85 -17.35
C GLU A 3 -16.97 26.22 -18.39
N ALA A 4 -16.99 24.90 -18.54
CA ALA A 4 -16.24 24.20 -19.57
C ALA A 4 -16.90 22.88 -19.98
N PHE A 5 -16.60 22.42 -21.19
CA PHE A 5 -16.91 21.07 -21.67
C PHE A 5 -15.71 20.52 -22.45
N GLU A 6 -15.33 19.27 -22.20
CA GLU A 6 -14.21 18.61 -22.87
C GLU A 6 -14.60 17.22 -23.37
N ILE A 7 -14.07 16.84 -24.52
CA ILE A 7 -14.17 15.50 -25.10
C ILE A 7 -12.75 14.95 -25.18
N LEU A 8 -12.49 13.88 -24.43
CA LEU A 8 -11.18 13.30 -24.26
C LEU A 8 -11.21 11.78 -24.44
N THR A 9 -10.12 11.21 -24.94
CA THR A 9 -9.97 9.75 -25.05
C THR A 9 -9.71 9.12 -23.68
N THR A 10 -9.94 7.82 -23.54
CA THR A 10 -9.48 7.07 -22.35
C THR A 10 -7.95 7.02 -22.21
N SER A 11 -7.20 7.45 -23.22
CA SER A 11 -5.75 7.66 -23.17
C SER A 11 -5.34 9.08 -22.75
N GLY A 12 -6.29 9.96 -22.41
CA GLY A 12 -6.03 11.32 -21.93
C GLY A 12 -5.76 12.36 -23.01
N VAL A 13 -6.04 12.06 -24.29
CA VAL A 13 -5.91 13.02 -25.39
C VAL A 13 -7.21 13.83 -25.49
N VAL A 14 -7.13 15.14 -25.35
CA VAL A 14 -8.25 16.05 -25.62
C VAL A 14 -8.48 16.12 -27.13
N LEU A 15 -9.67 15.73 -27.59
CA LEU A 15 -10.08 15.79 -28.99
C LEU A 15 -10.78 17.12 -29.32
N TRP A 16 -11.51 17.67 -28.34
CA TRP A 16 -12.21 18.95 -28.45
C TRP A 16 -12.47 19.51 -27.06
N SER A 17 -12.39 20.85 -26.91
CA SER A 17 -12.72 21.54 -25.67
C SER A 17 -13.33 22.91 -25.93
N LYS A 18 -14.22 23.34 -25.04
CA LYS A 18 -14.87 24.65 -25.03
C LYS A 18 -14.90 25.18 -23.60
N SER A 19 -14.42 26.40 -23.41
CA SER A 19 -14.36 27.07 -22.11
C SER A 19 -15.05 28.43 -22.21
N TYR A 20 -16.03 28.65 -21.33
CA TYR A 20 -16.74 29.93 -21.16
C TYR A 20 -16.19 30.72 -19.96
N ALA A 21 -15.52 30.04 -19.02
CA ALA A 21 -14.82 30.63 -17.89
C ALA A 21 -13.47 29.91 -17.65
N PRO A 22 -12.44 30.60 -17.11
CA PRO A 22 -11.13 30.01 -16.88
C PRO A 22 -11.15 28.97 -15.74
N VAL A 23 -11.45 27.72 -16.12
CA VAL A 23 -11.31 26.54 -15.25
C VAL A 23 -9.84 26.13 -15.25
N GLY A 24 -9.26 25.91 -14.06
CA GLY A 24 -7.89 25.41 -13.95
C GLY A 24 -7.80 23.95 -14.41
N SER A 25 -6.81 23.62 -15.24
CA SER A 25 -6.58 22.25 -15.74
C SER A 25 -6.43 21.21 -14.63
N HIS A 26 -5.97 21.61 -13.44
CA HIS A 26 -5.92 20.76 -12.25
C HIS A 26 -7.29 20.18 -11.84
N VAL A 27 -8.41 20.84 -12.14
CA VAL A 27 -9.77 20.36 -11.81
C VAL A 27 -10.10 19.11 -12.64
N ILE A 28 -9.78 19.13 -13.93
CA ILE A 28 -10.04 18.04 -14.87
C ILE A 28 -8.97 16.94 -14.72
N ASN A 29 -7.71 17.31 -14.52
CA ASN A 29 -6.65 16.37 -14.17
C ASN A 29 -6.96 15.64 -12.84
N SER A 30 -7.62 16.29 -11.89
CA SER A 30 -8.08 15.65 -10.66
C SER A 30 -9.23 14.67 -10.91
N LEU A 31 -10.14 14.94 -11.85
CA LEU A 31 -11.14 13.94 -12.27
C LEU A 31 -10.44 12.73 -12.92
N ILE A 32 -9.49 12.97 -13.81
CA ILE A 32 -8.72 11.90 -14.49
C ILE A 32 -7.97 11.05 -13.46
N ASN A 33 -7.23 11.68 -12.54
CA ASN A 33 -6.51 11.00 -11.48
C ASN A 33 -7.46 10.26 -10.52
N ASP A 34 -8.36 10.98 -9.84
CA ASP A 34 -9.11 10.47 -8.69
C ASP A 34 -10.21 9.45 -9.11
N VAL A 35 -10.72 9.54 -10.36
CA VAL A 35 -11.81 8.70 -10.87
C VAL A 35 -11.36 7.66 -11.91
N PHE A 36 -10.57 8.05 -12.92
CA PHE A 36 -10.23 7.14 -14.03
C PHE A 36 -8.93 6.34 -13.81
N ILE A 37 -7.96 6.91 -13.07
CA ILE A 37 -6.68 6.26 -12.78
C ILE A 37 -6.74 5.53 -11.44
N GLU A 38 -7.09 6.23 -10.36
CA GLU A 38 -6.98 5.73 -8.98
C GLU A 38 -8.25 5.03 -8.47
N GLU A 39 -9.42 5.24 -9.10
CA GLU A 39 -10.73 4.67 -8.71
C GLU A 39 -11.10 4.92 -7.22
N LYS A 40 -10.54 5.97 -6.59
CA LYS A 40 -10.70 6.28 -5.16
C LYS A 40 -12.01 6.99 -4.81
N ALA A 41 -12.63 7.66 -5.78
CA ALA A 41 -13.83 8.46 -5.53
C ALA A 41 -15.07 7.57 -5.29
N GLN A 42 -15.70 7.70 -4.11
CA GLN A 42 -17.07 7.24 -3.91
C GLN A 42 -18.01 8.05 -4.80
N LEU A 43 -18.41 7.47 -5.93
CA LEU A 43 -19.37 8.07 -6.86
C LEU A 43 -20.71 8.30 -6.14
N GLN A 44 -21.07 9.56 -5.93
CA GLN A 44 -22.37 9.93 -5.37
C GLN A 44 -23.46 9.77 -6.45
N ASN A 45 -23.90 8.53 -6.66
CA ASN A 45 -25.06 8.22 -7.47
C ASN A 45 -26.34 8.63 -6.72
N THR A 46 -26.69 9.92 -6.79
CA THR A 46 -28.01 10.39 -6.38
C THR A 46 -29.07 9.78 -7.30
N VAL A 47 -30.14 9.22 -6.71
CA VAL A 47 -31.19 8.42 -7.38
C VAL A 47 -31.80 9.06 -8.65
N ASN A 48 -31.69 10.39 -8.80
CA ASN A 48 -32.28 11.16 -9.90
C ASN A 48 -31.27 11.72 -10.93
N SER A 49 -29.98 11.32 -10.93
CA SER A 49 -29.00 11.74 -11.95
C SER A 49 -28.50 10.55 -12.75
N ALA A 50 -28.58 10.63 -14.08
CA ALA A 50 -28.17 9.57 -14.99
C ALA A 50 -26.64 9.54 -15.22
N SER A 51 -25.96 10.68 -15.05
CA SER A 51 -24.50 10.78 -15.13
C SER A 51 -23.87 10.88 -13.74
N PRO A 52 -22.74 10.18 -13.50
CA PRO A 52 -22.01 10.24 -12.23
C PRO A 52 -21.49 11.66 -11.92
N ILE A 53 -21.36 11.95 -10.63
CA ILE A 53 -21.02 13.27 -10.09
C ILE A 53 -19.69 13.21 -9.33
N PHE A 54 -18.78 14.11 -9.66
CA PHE A 54 -17.54 14.37 -8.94
C PHE A 54 -17.49 15.84 -8.54
N LYS A 55 -17.03 16.15 -7.32
CA LYS A 55 -16.94 17.51 -6.81
C LYS A 55 -15.50 17.81 -6.40
N LYS A 56 -14.95 18.90 -6.93
CA LYS A 56 -13.62 19.40 -6.59
C LYS A 56 -13.69 20.89 -6.35
N GLU A 57 -13.30 21.33 -5.16
CA GLU A 57 -13.35 22.75 -4.74
C GLU A 57 -14.76 23.36 -4.95
N LYS A 58 -14.87 24.39 -5.80
CA LYS A 58 -16.13 25.06 -6.17
C LYS A 58 -16.84 24.44 -7.38
N TYR A 59 -16.29 23.37 -7.96
CA TYR A 59 -16.74 22.77 -9.20
C TYR A 59 -17.43 21.42 -9.02
N THR A 60 -18.51 21.23 -9.78
CA THR A 60 -19.16 19.94 -10.01
C THR A 60 -18.85 19.52 -11.45
N LEU A 61 -18.40 18.28 -11.59
CA LEU A 61 -18.08 17.64 -12.85
C LEU A 61 -19.05 16.47 -13.02
N LYS A 62 -19.72 16.44 -14.18
CA LYS A 62 -20.50 15.30 -14.66
C LYS A 62 -19.88 14.79 -15.95
N TRP A 63 -19.92 13.49 -16.18
CA TRP A 63 -19.37 12.90 -17.40
C TRP A 63 -20.16 11.71 -17.91
N ARG A 64 -20.02 11.43 -19.21
CA ARG A 64 -20.54 10.26 -19.89
C ARG A 64 -19.39 9.57 -20.64
N ARG A 65 -19.35 8.24 -20.63
CA ARG A 65 -18.29 7.47 -21.32
C ARG A 65 -18.89 6.64 -22.45
N SER A 66 -18.31 6.75 -23.64
CA SER A 66 -18.61 5.85 -24.76
C SER A 66 -17.53 4.77 -24.82
N LYS A 67 -17.91 3.52 -24.55
CA LYS A 67 -16.98 2.38 -24.54
C LYS A 67 -16.52 2.01 -25.95
N ASP A 68 -17.43 2.02 -26.93
CA ASP A 68 -17.17 1.55 -28.30
C ASP A 68 -16.11 2.38 -29.04
N PHE A 69 -15.95 3.65 -28.66
CA PHE A 69 -15.00 4.60 -29.25
C PHE A 69 -13.94 5.09 -28.26
N ASN A 70 -13.90 4.53 -27.04
CA ASN A 70 -12.97 4.95 -25.98
C ASN A 70 -12.97 6.47 -25.68
N LEU A 71 -14.16 7.08 -25.65
CA LEU A 71 -14.35 8.52 -25.40
C LEU A 71 -14.98 8.81 -24.04
N ILE A 72 -14.62 9.94 -23.45
CA ILE A 72 -15.15 10.52 -22.22
C ILE A 72 -15.58 11.95 -22.54
N PHE A 73 -16.83 12.28 -22.21
CA PHE A 73 -17.43 13.60 -22.37
C PHE A 73 -17.59 14.21 -20.97
N VAL A 74 -16.95 15.34 -20.68
CA VAL A 74 -16.92 15.97 -19.35
C VAL A 74 -17.55 17.35 -19.41
N ALA A 75 -18.50 17.62 -18.53
CA ALA A 75 -19.12 18.93 -18.32
C ALA A 75 -18.75 19.48 -16.94
N VAL A 76 -18.28 20.73 -16.88
CA VAL A 76 -17.82 21.42 -15.67
C VAL A 76 -18.67 22.66 -15.40
N TYR A 77 -19.23 22.76 -14.19
CA TYR A 77 -20.05 23.89 -13.75
C TYR A 77 -19.90 24.15 -12.25
N GLN A 78 -20.32 25.32 -11.78
CA GLN A 78 -20.22 25.68 -10.36
C GLN A 78 -21.14 24.83 -9.49
N SER A 79 -20.64 24.32 -8.36
CA SER A 79 -21.40 23.48 -7.43
C SER A 79 -22.61 24.16 -6.77
N LEU A 80 -22.68 25.48 -6.82
CA LEU A 80 -23.84 26.27 -6.35
C LEU A 80 -25.01 26.28 -7.34
N LEU A 81 -24.82 25.80 -8.58
CA LEU A 81 -25.82 25.81 -9.63
C LEU A 81 -26.29 24.40 -9.98
N HIS A 82 -27.57 24.12 -9.80
CA HIS A 82 -28.17 22.85 -10.22
C HIS A 82 -28.66 22.93 -11.67
N LEU A 83 -27.79 22.62 -12.63
CA LEU A 83 -28.12 22.64 -14.06
C LEU A 83 -28.77 21.32 -14.50
N GLY A 84 -30.10 21.25 -14.41
CA GLY A 84 -30.89 20.03 -14.71
C GLY A 84 -30.83 19.54 -16.16
N TRP A 85 -30.29 20.34 -17.09
CA TRP A 85 -30.14 20.01 -18.50
C TRP A 85 -28.78 19.38 -18.88
N ILE A 86 -27.82 19.31 -17.95
CA ILE A 86 -26.46 18.78 -18.22
C ILE A 86 -26.49 17.30 -18.63
N ASP A 87 -27.36 16.50 -18.03
CA ASP A 87 -27.48 15.08 -18.39
C ASP A 87 -27.99 14.94 -19.84
N LYS A 88 -28.94 15.79 -20.27
CA LYS A 88 -29.40 15.85 -21.66
C LYS A 88 -28.31 16.37 -22.62
N LEU A 89 -27.52 17.36 -22.20
CA LEU A 89 -26.39 17.86 -23.00
C LEU A 89 -25.36 16.75 -23.23
N LEU A 90 -24.94 16.04 -22.18
CA LEU A 90 -23.97 14.94 -22.28
C LEU A 90 -24.48 13.84 -23.24
N ASP A 91 -25.77 13.51 -23.17
CA ASP A 91 -26.39 12.51 -24.04
C ASP A 91 -26.43 12.96 -25.51
N ASN A 92 -26.98 14.15 -25.78
CA ASN A 92 -27.08 14.73 -27.13
C ASN A 92 -25.70 14.90 -27.77
N ILE A 93 -24.75 15.53 -27.06
CA ILE A 93 -23.38 15.75 -27.55
C ILE A 93 -22.66 14.43 -27.78
N SER A 94 -22.82 13.43 -26.90
CA SER A 94 -22.20 12.12 -27.13
C SER A 94 -22.71 11.44 -28.39
N THR A 95 -24.01 11.55 -28.69
CA THR A 95 -24.64 10.98 -29.88
C THR A 95 -24.19 11.71 -31.16
N ILE A 96 -24.26 13.04 -31.17
CA ILE A 96 -23.93 13.86 -32.35
C ILE A 96 -22.44 13.75 -32.69
N PHE A 97 -21.55 13.85 -31.69
CA PHE A 97 -20.09 13.74 -31.92
C PHE A 97 -19.70 12.37 -32.48
N ILE A 98 -20.29 11.29 -31.94
CA ILE A 98 -20.03 9.93 -32.43
C ILE A 98 -20.56 9.75 -33.85
N ASP A 99 -21.78 10.20 -34.18
CA ASP A 99 -22.33 9.95 -35.51
C ASP A 99 -21.59 10.70 -36.62
N ILE A 100 -21.16 11.94 -36.36
CA ILE A 100 -20.38 12.75 -37.30
C ILE A 100 -18.97 12.18 -37.51
N TYR A 101 -18.30 11.72 -36.44
CA TYR A 101 -16.87 11.36 -36.49
C TYR A 101 -16.58 9.84 -36.42
N LYS A 102 -17.60 8.98 -36.40
CA LYS A 102 -17.49 7.50 -36.29
C LYS A 102 -16.41 6.87 -37.17
N ASP A 103 -16.26 7.31 -38.41
CA ASP A 103 -15.33 6.71 -39.37
C ASP A 103 -13.88 7.19 -39.13
N GLN A 104 -13.71 8.41 -38.61
CA GLN A 104 -12.41 8.95 -38.21
C GLN A 104 -11.94 8.32 -36.90
N LEU A 105 -12.85 8.19 -35.92
CA LEU A 105 -12.61 7.58 -34.61
C LEU A 105 -12.27 6.07 -34.68
N LYS A 106 -12.68 5.37 -35.76
CA LYS A 106 -12.34 3.97 -36.00
C LYS A 106 -10.99 3.77 -36.70
N SER A 107 -10.37 4.84 -37.21
CA SER A 107 -9.09 4.71 -37.90
C SER A 107 -7.94 4.56 -36.90
N GLU A 108 -7.15 3.49 -37.01
CA GLU A 108 -6.05 3.17 -36.08
C GLU A 108 -4.90 4.20 -36.06
N ARG A 109 -4.94 5.20 -36.96
CA ARG A 109 -3.96 6.27 -37.06
C ARG A 109 -4.53 7.55 -36.47
N VAL A 110 -4.49 7.65 -35.14
CA VAL A 110 -4.79 8.89 -34.40
C VAL A 110 -3.72 9.94 -34.73
N ARG A 111 -3.91 10.64 -35.86
CA ARG A 111 -3.35 11.97 -36.06
C ARG A 111 -4.16 12.94 -35.19
N ILE A 112 -3.51 13.99 -34.70
CA ILE A 112 -4.19 15.11 -34.08
C ILE A 112 -4.99 15.80 -35.19
N VAL A 113 -6.26 15.44 -35.30
CA VAL A 113 -7.24 16.09 -36.15
C VAL A 113 -8.01 17.04 -35.24
N GLU A 114 -7.98 18.33 -35.54
CA GLU A 114 -8.92 19.27 -34.91
C GLU A 114 -10.33 18.89 -35.36
N TYR A 115 -11.22 18.59 -34.41
CA TYR A 115 -12.61 18.26 -34.68
C TYR A 115 -13.44 19.56 -34.60
N PRO A 116 -13.86 20.17 -35.74
CA PRO A 116 -14.60 21.44 -35.74
C PRO A 116 -16.05 21.22 -35.29
N PHE A 117 -16.25 21.16 -33.98
CA PHE A 117 -17.51 20.75 -33.37
C PHE A 117 -18.32 21.91 -32.75
N ASP A 118 -17.70 23.08 -32.57
CA ASP A 118 -18.27 24.28 -31.94
C ASP A 118 -19.69 24.63 -32.39
N LYS A 119 -19.97 24.58 -33.70
CA LYS A 119 -21.29 24.94 -34.25
C LYS A 119 -22.42 24.05 -33.70
N TYR A 120 -22.16 22.74 -33.63
CA TYR A 120 -23.13 21.78 -33.12
C TYR A 120 -23.30 21.89 -31.61
N PHE A 121 -22.19 22.14 -30.90
CA PHE A 121 -22.19 22.33 -29.46
C PHE A 121 -22.91 23.61 -29.04
N ASP A 122 -22.54 24.76 -29.61
CA ASP A 122 -23.13 26.07 -29.28
C ASP A 122 -24.63 26.11 -29.66
N GLN A 123 -25.08 25.36 -30.67
CA GLN A 123 -26.50 25.17 -30.96
C GLN A 123 -27.21 24.38 -29.86
N GLN A 124 -26.67 23.22 -29.45
CA GLN A 124 -27.28 22.39 -28.41
C GLN A 124 -27.30 23.06 -27.03
N VAL A 125 -26.28 23.85 -26.68
CA VAL A 125 -26.30 24.65 -25.46
C VAL A 125 -27.43 25.69 -25.51
N ARG A 126 -27.58 26.45 -26.60
CA ARG A 126 -28.68 27.41 -26.76
C ARG A 126 -30.05 26.74 -26.67
N GLU A 127 -30.28 25.67 -27.43
CA GLU A 127 -31.55 24.95 -27.40
C GLU A 127 -31.90 24.44 -25.98
N LEU A 128 -30.92 23.99 -25.20
CA LEU A 128 -31.16 23.53 -23.82
C LEU A 128 -31.31 24.67 -22.81
N GLU A 129 -30.61 25.80 -22.98
CA GLU A 129 -30.78 27.00 -22.15
C GLU A 129 -32.12 27.72 -22.45
N ASP A 130 -32.52 27.81 -23.72
CA ASP A 130 -33.80 28.36 -24.16
C ASP A 130 -34.96 27.50 -23.63
N ASN A 131 -34.90 26.17 -23.77
CA ASN A 131 -35.91 25.26 -23.21
C ASN A 131 -35.96 25.29 -21.67
N ALA A 132 -34.82 25.48 -21.00
CA ALA A 132 -34.79 25.67 -19.54
C ALA A 132 -35.39 27.02 -19.09
N THR A 133 -35.34 28.03 -19.95
CA THR A 133 -35.89 29.37 -19.69
C THR A 133 -37.38 29.45 -20.04
N ALA A 134 -37.82 28.81 -21.12
CA ALA A 134 -39.24 28.70 -21.51
C ALA A 134 -40.10 27.99 -20.45
N GLY A 135 -39.50 27.09 -19.66
CA GLY A 135 -40.16 26.46 -18.51
C GLY A 135 -40.56 27.43 -17.37
N PHE A 136 -40.11 28.69 -17.41
CA PHE A 136 -40.48 29.73 -16.45
C PHE A 136 -41.51 30.75 -17.00
N THR A 137 -41.94 30.63 -18.27
CA THR A 137 -42.81 31.62 -18.93
C THR A 137 -44.05 30.99 -19.59
N ALA A 138 -44.71 30.07 -18.87
CA ALA A 138 -45.93 29.41 -19.33
C ALA A 138 -47.02 29.27 -18.24
N GLU A 139 -47.42 30.39 -17.63
CA GLU A 139 -48.81 30.57 -17.14
C GLU A 139 -49.13 32.06 -17.01
N ALA A 140 -49.83 32.61 -18.01
CA ALA A 140 -50.45 33.94 -17.97
C ALA A 140 -51.95 33.75 -18.25
N PRO A 141 -52.86 34.25 -17.38
CA PRO A 141 -54.27 34.00 -17.54
C PRO A 141 -54.86 34.82 -18.70
N GLY A 142 -55.66 34.16 -19.54
CA GLY A 142 -56.40 34.82 -20.61
C GLY A 142 -57.42 35.81 -20.05
N ALA A 143 -57.41 37.02 -20.59
CA ALA A 143 -58.39 38.05 -20.25
C ALA A 143 -59.56 38.01 -21.25
N ASP A 144 -60.69 37.46 -20.81
CA ASP A 144 -62.00 37.78 -21.40
C ASP A 144 -62.77 38.66 -20.41
N ALA A 145 -63.14 39.85 -20.88
CA ALA A 145 -63.82 40.86 -20.08
C ALA A 145 -65.29 40.95 -20.46
N GLU A 146 -66.18 40.36 -19.66
CA GLU A 146 -67.60 40.70 -19.67
C GLU A 146 -68.05 41.23 -18.31
N ALA A 147 -68.64 42.42 -18.32
CA ALA A 147 -69.06 43.15 -17.12
C ALA A 147 -70.42 42.66 -16.59
N ARG A 148 -70.56 42.55 -15.25
CA ARG A 148 -71.86 42.65 -14.54
C ARG A 148 -71.70 42.95 -13.04
N LYS A 149 -71.88 44.25 -12.73
CA LYS A 149 -72.54 44.88 -11.56
C LYS A 149 -72.35 44.30 -10.14
N ASP A 150 -71.90 45.18 -9.24
CA ASP A 150 -72.11 45.12 -7.78
C ASP A 150 -73.57 44.93 -7.36
N PRO A 151 -73.78 44.37 -6.16
CA PRO A 151 -74.39 45.19 -5.10
C PRO A 151 -73.77 45.03 -3.68
N LEU A 152 -73.61 46.18 -2.99
CA LEU A 152 -74.09 46.52 -1.62
C LEU A 152 -74.52 45.34 -0.69
N VAL A 153 -74.25 45.24 0.63
CA VAL A 153 -73.93 46.26 1.66
C VAL A 153 -73.55 45.63 3.04
N SER A 154 -72.63 46.24 3.82
CA SER A 154 -72.42 46.14 5.32
C SER A 154 -72.19 44.73 5.98
N ALA A 155 -71.70 44.51 7.21
CA ALA A 155 -71.15 45.29 8.34
C ALA A 155 -70.21 44.33 9.14
N ASP A 156 -69.02 44.74 9.61
CA ASP A 156 -68.66 45.29 10.95
C ASP A 156 -68.31 44.27 12.09
N ASN A 157 -67.18 44.56 12.76
CA ASN A 157 -66.67 44.17 14.10
C ASN A 157 -66.49 42.71 14.60
N GLY A 158 -65.25 42.40 15.06
CA GLY A 158 -64.92 41.29 15.99
C GLY A 158 -63.44 40.84 16.02
N GLY A 159 -62.64 41.28 17.00
CA GLY A 159 -61.21 40.88 17.21
C GLY A 159 -61.01 39.50 17.89
N PRO A 160 -59.78 39.06 18.26
CA PRO A 160 -58.76 39.81 19.03
C PRO A 160 -57.27 39.69 18.53
N PRO A 161 -56.27 40.34 19.17
CA PRO A 161 -54.95 40.61 18.54
C PRO A 161 -53.75 39.74 19.02
N PRO A 162 -52.64 39.67 18.26
CA PRO A 162 -51.35 39.12 18.69
C PRO A 162 -50.36 40.18 19.27
N PRO A 163 -49.38 39.78 20.11
CA PRO A 163 -48.44 40.67 20.82
C PRO A 163 -47.17 41.08 20.02
N PRO A 164 -46.37 42.05 20.50
CA PRO A 164 -45.44 42.83 19.66
C PRO A 164 -43.96 42.38 19.65
N VAL A 165 -43.23 42.87 18.64
CA VAL A 165 -41.77 42.76 18.44
C VAL A 165 -40.97 43.84 19.21
N PRO A 166 -39.70 43.56 19.53
CA PRO A 166 -38.63 44.56 19.30
C PRO A 166 -37.34 43.92 18.71
N GLY A 167 -36.44 44.74 18.13
CA GLY A 167 -35.19 44.23 17.54
C GLY A 167 -33.98 45.18 17.57
N LEU A 168 -32.85 44.65 17.09
CA LEU A 168 -31.64 45.33 16.57
C LEU A 168 -30.77 46.23 17.50
N LEU A 169 -29.49 45.84 17.75
CA LEU A 169 -28.27 46.50 17.19
C LEU A 169 -26.88 46.06 17.78
N LYS A 170 -25.90 45.87 16.87
CA LYS A 170 -24.41 46.12 16.86
C LYS A 170 -23.43 45.95 18.08
N ALA A 171 -22.55 44.95 17.95
CA ALA A 171 -21.05 44.93 17.80
C ALA A 171 -20.00 45.79 18.59
N GLN A 172 -18.80 45.16 18.79
CA GLN A 172 -17.41 45.64 19.11
C GLN A 172 -16.98 45.93 20.57
N PRO A 173 -15.65 45.91 20.95
CA PRO A 173 -14.43 45.27 20.37
C PRO A 173 -13.43 44.60 21.40
N ARG A 174 -12.22 44.22 20.90
CA ARG A 174 -11.00 43.61 21.54
C ARG A 174 -10.34 44.34 22.75
N ALA A 175 -9.56 43.60 23.56
CA ALA A 175 -8.17 43.94 24.02
C ALA A 175 -7.42 42.74 24.66
N ALA A 176 -6.10 42.86 24.93
CA ALA A 176 -5.20 41.83 25.51
C ALA A 176 -4.09 42.44 26.41
N HIS A 177 -3.23 41.60 27.03
CA HIS A 177 -2.04 41.92 27.89
C HIS A 177 -2.38 42.34 29.36
N SER A 178 -1.55 42.18 30.42
CA SER A 178 -0.30 41.42 30.70
C SER A 178 0.13 41.51 32.19
N ALA A 179 0.94 40.54 32.67
CA ALA A 179 2.01 40.62 33.71
C ALA A 179 1.75 40.99 35.22
N ALA A 180 2.16 40.05 36.10
CA ALA A 180 2.86 40.11 37.42
C ALA A 180 2.73 41.29 38.45
N THR A 181 2.58 40.96 39.75
CA THR A 181 3.55 41.13 40.89
C THR A 181 2.98 40.60 42.24
N SER A 182 3.75 40.63 43.34
CA SER A 182 3.63 39.79 44.56
C SER A 182 3.21 40.50 45.88
N ASP A 183 3.09 39.70 46.96
CA ASP A 183 3.18 40.01 48.41
C ASP A 183 1.99 40.76 49.10
N GLU A 184 1.59 40.53 50.36
CA GLU A 184 2.09 39.66 51.46
C GLU A 184 0.96 39.31 52.48
N GLY A 185 1.10 38.26 53.31
CA GLY A 185 0.24 38.04 54.51
C GLY A 185 0.06 36.58 54.98
N SER A 186 0.72 36.17 56.08
CA SER A 186 0.75 34.80 56.66
C SER A 186 0.41 34.80 58.18
N PRO A 187 0.48 33.69 58.94
CA PRO A 187 0.46 32.24 58.62
C PRO A 187 -0.93 31.68 59.06
N PRO A 188 -1.16 30.60 59.87
CA PRO A 188 -0.49 29.33 60.22
C PRO A 188 -1.30 28.09 59.71
N GLN A 189 -0.98 26.79 59.93
CA GLN A 189 0.11 26.05 60.61
C GLN A 189 0.31 24.66 59.94
N THR A 190 1.18 23.79 60.47
CA THR A 190 1.40 22.38 60.05
C THR A 190 1.34 21.39 61.24
N PRO A 191 1.32 20.07 60.99
CA PRO A 191 2.58 19.30 61.14
C PRO A 191 2.80 18.22 60.03
N ASP A 192 3.80 17.35 60.25
CA ASP A 192 4.67 16.73 59.23
C ASP A 192 5.01 15.25 59.61
N ILE A 193 5.88 14.57 58.82
CA ILE A 193 6.69 13.36 59.12
C ILE A 193 6.13 11.98 58.69
N SER A 194 7.04 10.98 58.62
CA SER A 194 7.17 9.90 57.62
C SER A 194 7.30 8.45 58.16
N ARG A 195 7.16 7.46 57.25
CA ARG A 195 7.76 6.08 57.22
C ARG A 195 7.35 4.97 58.24
N ILE A 196 6.87 3.82 57.69
CA ILE A 196 7.27 2.38 57.88
C ILE A 196 7.39 1.84 59.35
N PRO A 197 6.71 0.74 59.81
CA PRO A 197 6.96 -0.65 59.34
C PRO A 197 5.80 -1.69 59.43
N SER A 198 6.15 -2.96 59.13
CA SER A 198 5.35 -4.21 59.11
C SER A 198 4.74 -4.66 60.45
N PRO A 199 3.92 -5.74 60.42
CA PRO A 199 4.02 -6.78 61.45
C PRO A 199 4.16 -8.22 60.91
N SER A 200 4.70 -9.09 61.75
CA SER A 200 4.86 -10.53 61.51
C SER A 200 4.57 -11.33 62.77
N SER A 201 3.60 -12.23 62.77
CA SER A 201 3.54 -13.36 63.72
C SER A 201 2.50 -14.42 63.36
N ASN A 202 2.93 -15.67 63.49
CA ASN A 202 2.21 -16.94 63.33
C ASN A 202 0.76 -16.99 63.85
N HIS A 203 -0.09 -17.73 63.13
CA HIS A 203 -0.93 -18.74 63.77
C HIS A 203 -1.09 -19.98 62.88
N ILE A 204 -0.65 -21.13 63.37
CA ILE A 204 -0.95 -22.44 62.78
C ILE A 204 -2.31 -22.88 63.30
N LEU A 205 -3.23 -23.28 62.42
CA LEU A 205 -4.39 -24.09 62.78
C LEU A 205 -4.55 -25.19 61.73
N THR A 206 -4.32 -26.42 62.16
CA THR A 206 -4.41 -27.65 61.37
C THR A 206 -5.85 -28.14 61.34
N ALA A 207 -6.45 -28.21 60.14
CA ALA A 207 -7.75 -28.87 59.94
C ALA A 207 -7.55 -30.25 59.29
N LYS A 208 -8.10 -31.30 59.90
CA LYS A 208 -8.10 -32.67 59.36
C LYS A 208 -8.87 -32.72 58.04
N ALA A 209 -8.28 -33.34 57.01
CA ALA A 209 -9.00 -33.72 55.82
C ALA A 209 -9.74 -35.05 56.04
N GLY A 210 -11.06 -35.06 55.75
CA GLY A 210 -11.82 -36.30 55.58
C GLY A 210 -11.52 -36.97 54.22
N PRO A 211 -11.77 -38.29 54.08
CA PRO A 211 -11.41 -39.01 52.86
C PRO A 211 -12.38 -38.72 51.71
N GLY A 212 -11.85 -38.43 50.52
CA GLY A 212 -12.63 -38.42 49.26
C GLY A 212 -12.92 -37.04 48.64
N GLY A 213 -11.89 -36.28 48.27
CA GLY A 213 -12.03 -35.04 47.49
C GLY A 213 -10.90 -34.83 46.47
N ARG A 214 -11.23 -34.67 45.18
CA ARG A 214 -10.25 -34.49 44.10
C ARG A 214 -9.57 -33.11 44.19
N VAL A 215 -8.24 -33.08 44.30
CA VAL A 215 -7.44 -31.84 44.42
C VAL A 215 -7.37 -31.06 43.10
N SER A 216 -7.59 -29.74 43.16
CA SER A 216 -7.59 -28.86 42.00
C SER A 216 -6.19 -28.41 41.55
N ARG A 217 -6.05 -28.03 40.27
CA ARG A 217 -4.78 -27.69 39.60
C ARG A 217 -3.98 -26.55 40.26
N ARG A 218 -4.61 -25.73 41.11
CA ARG A 218 -3.97 -24.60 41.82
C ARG A 218 -3.01 -25.08 42.93
N ALA A 219 -3.27 -26.23 43.55
CA ALA A 219 -2.44 -26.76 44.64
C ALA A 219 -1.05 -27.25 44.17
N ARG A 220 -0.90 -27.73 42.93
CA ARG A 220 0.40 -28.19 42.40
C ARG A 220 1.39 -27.06 42.10
N LYS A 221 0.95 -25.81 41.98
CA LYS A 221 1.83 -24.67 41.66
C LYS A 221 2.44 -24.00 42.90
N ALA A 222 1.96 -24.34 44.11
CA ALA A 222 2.47 -23.80 45.37
C ALA A 222 3.65 -24.60 45.98
N ALA A 223 3.95 -25.79 45.45
CA ALA A 223 4.95 -26.71 46.03
C ALA A 223 6.39 -26.51 45.54
N ASN A 224 6.64 -25.62 44.57
CA ASN A 224 7.94 -25.50 43.88
C ASN A 224 8.47 -24.05 43.78
N ALA A 225 8.12 -23.21 44.75
CA ALA A 225 8.62 -21.84 44.86
C ALA A 225 9.26 -21.63 46.25
N SER A 226 10.46 -22.15 46.45
CA SER A 226 11.29 -21.84 47.62
C SER A 226 12.04 -20.52 47.39
N ALA A 227 11.92 -19.61 48.36
CA ALA A 227 12.57 -18.31 48.33
C ALA A 227 14.04 -18.38 48.78
N THR A 228 14.80 -17.35 48.41
CA THR A 228 16.16 -17.07 48.87
C THR A 228 16.24 -16.88 50.40
N ALA A 229 17.23 -17.51 51.04
CA ALA A 229 17.61 -17.24 52.42
C ALA A 229 19.01 -16.62 52.47
N SER A 230 19.19 -15.63 53.34
CA SER A 230 20.45 -14.92 53.58
C SER A 230 21.15 -15.48 54.81
N SER A 231 22.44 -15.77 54.70
CA SER A 231 23.39 -15.71 55.83
C SER A 231 24.80 -15.55 55.29
N GLY A 232 25.57 -14.63 55.86
CA GLY A 232 27.00 -14.52 55.60
C GLY A 232 27.78 -15.39 56.58
N ASP A 233 28.83 -16.04 56.08
CA ASP A 233 29.99 -16.44 56.87
C ASP A 233 31.18 -16.62 55.91
N GLU A 234 32.27 -15.89 56.15
CA GLU A 234 33.51 -16.07 55.38
C GLU A 234 34.31 -17.25 55.93
N LYS A 235 34.55 -18.27 55.10
CA LYS A 235 35.86 -18.94 54.95
C LYS A 235 35.87 -20.00 53.86
N GLY A 236 37.02 -20.12 53.19
CA GLY A 236 37.39 -21.31 52.40
C GLY A 236 37.02 -21.25 50.92
N ARG A 237 37.95 -20.71 50.10
CA ARG A 237 37.92 -20.91 48.64
C ARG A 237 37.96 -22.41 48.31
N LYS A 238 36.92 -22.93 47.66
CA LYS A 238 37.04 -24.02 46.68
C LYS A 238 36.48 -23.54 45.35
N ALA A 239 37.25 -23.69 44.28
CA ALA A 239 36.84 -23.29 42.95
C ALA A 239 35.56 -24.02 42.54
N LYS A 240 34.55 -23.28 42.07
CA LYS A 240 33.42 -23.89 41.36
C LYS A 240 33.90 -24.25 39.96
N THR A 241 33.69 -25.50 39.57
CA THR A 241 33.80 -25.93 38.17
C THR A 241 32.94 -25.01 37.30
N PRO A 242 33.43 -24.59 36.11
CA PRO A 242 32.62 -23.79 35.21
C PRO A 242 31.38 -24.57 34.81
N LYS A 243 30.22 -23.90 34.76
CA LYS A 243 29.04 -24.48 34.12
C LYS A 243 29.38 -24.67 32.65
N SER A 244 29.26 -25.88 32.14
CA SER A 244 29.36 -26.13 30.71
C SER A 244 28.35 -25.27 29.95
N GLY A 245 28.79 -24.71 28.83
CA GLY A 245 27.90 -24.07 27.86
C GLY A 245 26.86 -25.09 27.38
N LYS A 246 25.71 -24.59 26.91
CA LYS A 246 24.70 -25.47 26.28
C LYS A 246 25.29 -26.02 24.99
N LYS A 247 25.57 -27.32 24.96
CA LYS A 247 26.05 -28.05 23.78
C LYS A 247 24.98 -28.12 22.69
N LEU A 248 25.43 -28.28 21.46
CA LEU A 248 24.56 -28.52 20.31
C LEU A 248 24.00 -29.95 20.38
N ARG A 249 22.73 -30.12 20.00
CA ARG A 249 22.07 -31.42 19.94
C ARG A 249 21.73 -31.73 18.48
N VAL A 250 22.37 -32.76 17.94
CA VAL A 250 22.18 -33.24 16.57
C VAL A 250 21.27 -34.46 16.63
N TRP A 251 20.38 -34.61 15.64
CA TRP A 251 19.55 -35.81 15.51
C TRP A 251 20.19 -36.73 14.47
N ASP A 252 20.43 -37.98 14.85
CA ASP A 252 20.94 -39.00 13.94
C ASP A 252 19.85 -39.53 12.99
N ALA A 253 20.25 -40.41 12.07
CA ALA A 253 19.34 -40.99 11.08
C ALA A 253 18.24 -41.90 11.68
N ASP A 254 18.43 -42.36 12.91
CA ASP A 254 17.50 -43.21 13.66
C ASP A 254 16.59 -42.40 14.61
N GLY A 255 16.77 -41.08 14.66
CA GLY A 255 15.97 -40.16 15.47
C GLY A 255 16.35 -40.13 16.94
N LEU A 256 17.56 -40.58 17.30
CA LEU A 256 18.16 -40.32 18.60
C LEU A 256 18.93 -38.99 18.58
N ALA A 257 19.06 -38.41 19.78
CA ALA A 257 19.69 -37.11 19.99
C ALA A 257 21.11 -37.31 20.50
N ASP A 258 22.09 -37.07 19.64
CA ASP A 258 23.51 -37.08 19.97
C ASP A 258 23.98 -35.66 20.36
N GLU A 259 24.99 -35.57 21.22
CA GLU A 259 25.52 -34.29 21.72
C GLU A 259 26.88 -33.98 21.05
N ASP A 260 26.94 -32.88 20.29
CA ASP A 260 28.16 -32.43 19.62
C ASP A 260 28.97 -31.50 20.54
N ASP A 261 30.24 -31.86 20.75
CA ASP A 261 31.17 -31.19 21.66
C ASP A 261 31.89 -29.99 21.02
N GLY A 262 31.75 -29.77 19.71
CA GLY A 262 32.56 -28.81 18.97
C GLY A 262 32.20 -27.32 19.12
N THR A 263 30.97 -26.96 19.48
CA THR A 263 30.49 -25.56 19.36
C THR A 263 29.86 -24.99 20.64
N VAL A 264 30.46 -23.90 21.16
CA VAL A 264 29.94 -23.12 22.29
C VAL A 264 29.08 -21.97 21.76
N LEU A 265 27.79 -21.98 22.09
CA LEU A 265 26.78 -21.07 21.52
C LEU A 265 26.55 -19.76 22.32
N ASP A 266 27.46 -19.38 23.21
CA ASP A 266 27.34 -18.15 24.02
C ASP A 266 28.12 -16.98 23.40
N TYR A 267 27.42 -16.19 22.59
CA TYR A 267 27.95 -15.00 21.93
C TYR A 267 27.80 -13.71 22.77
N SER A 268 27.52 -13.83 24.07
CA SER A 268 27.20 -12.69 24.95
C SER A 268 28.44 -11.98 25.54
N ALA A 269 29.63 -12.60 25.45
CA ALA A 269 30.86 -12.05 26.00
C ALA A 269 31.56 -11.11 25.00
N PRO A 270 32.18 -10.00 25.47
CA PRO A 270 33.11 -9.26 24.63
C PRO A 270 34.30 -10.16 24.29
N ALA A 271 34.66 -10.24 23.01
CA ALA A 271 35.75 -11.08 22.57
C ALA A 271 37.09 -10.55 23.12
N GLU A 272 37.71 -11.33 24.01
CA GLU A 272 39.16 -11.24 24.22
C GLU A 272 39.86 -11.77 22.97
N ALA A 273 40.98 -11.16 22.61
CA ALA A 273 41.58 -11.31 21.29
C ALA A 273 42.37 -12.62 21.16
N GLU A 274 41.80 -13.62 20.48
CA GLU A 274 42.52 -14.71 19.81
C GLU A 274 41.66 -15.30 18.67
N ASP A 275 42.32 -15.85 17.63
CA ASP A 275 41.76 -16.16 16.30
C ASP A 275 40.64 -17.23 16.27
N ALA A 276 39.42 -16.84 16.65
CA ALA A 276 38.20 -17.57 16.29
C ALA A 276 37.83 -17.25 14.82
N SER A 277 38.39 -17.99 13.87
CA SER A 277 38.11 -17.83 12.45
C SER A 277 36.60 -17.93 12.16
N ALA A 278 36.02 -16.84 11.66
CA ALA A 278 34.64 -16.84 11.23
C ALA A 278 34.47 -17.82 10.05
N PRO A 279 33.34 -18.55 9.96
CA PRO A 279 33.08 -19.41 8.80
C PRO A 279 33.09 -18.55 7.52
N ALA A 280 33.88 -18.98 6.54
CA ALA A 280 34.10 -18.22 5.31
C ALA A 280 32.77 -17.92 4.60
N VAL A 281 32.55 -16.64 4.25
CA VAL A 281 31.29 -16.23 3.63
C VAL A 281 31.19 -16.78 2.21
N GLU A 282 30.14 -17.60 1.97
CA GLU A 282 29.86 -18.22 0.68
C GLU A 282 29.85 -17.20 -0.46
N ALA A 283 30.38 -17.60 -1.62
CA ALA A 283 30.43 -16.73 -2.79
C ALA A 283 29.08 -16.65 -3.50
N VAL A 284 28.41 -15.50 -3.39
CA VAL A 284 27.20 -15.20 -4.17
C VAL A 284 27.63 -14.77 -5.57
N SER A 285 27.47 -15.65 -6.56
CA SER A 285 27.69 -15.28 -7.96
C SER A 285 26.78 -14.12 -8.37
N GLN A 286 27.36 -13.01 -8.85
CA GLN A 286 26.59 -11.83 -9.28
C GLN A 286 25.61 -12.15 -10.42
N ASP A 287 25.97 -13.11 -11.28
CA ASP A 287 25.17 -13.54 -12.43
C ASP A 287 23.91 -14.32 -12.04
N SER A 288 23.76 -14.79 -10.79
CA SER A 288 22.53 -15.50 -10.39
C SER A 288 21.35 -14.53 -10.25
N TRP A 289 21.58 -13.37 -9.63
CA TRP A 289 20.52 -12.51 -9.09
C TRP A 289 20.41 -11.12 -9.75
N GLY A 290 21.40 -10.69 -10.53
CA GLY A 290 21.34 -9.43 -11.26
C GLY A 290 22.14 -9.46 -12.57
N ARG A 291 22.30 -8.28 -13.16
CA ARG A 291 23.15 -8.03 -14.33
C ARG A 291 23.71 -6.62 -14.27
N ARG A 292 24.93 -6.41 -14.77
CA ARG A 292 25.47 -5.05 -14.98
C ARG A 292 25.00 -4.53 -16.33
N THR A 293 24.49 -3.29 -16.35
CA THR A 293 24.13 -2.57 -17.57
C THR A 293 25.38 -2.08 -18.30
N GLY A 294 25.25 -1.67 -19.57
CA GLY A 294 26.34 -1.02 -20.31
C GLY A 294 26.85 0.30 -19.69
N LYS A 295 26.20 0.83 -18.65
CA LYS A 295 26.64 1.97 -17.85
C LYS A 295 27.35 1.56 -16.54
N GLY A 296 27.59 0.27 -16.33
CA GLY A 296 28.22 -0.29 -15.13
C GLY A 296 27.30 -0.48 -13.91
N GLN A 297 26.08 0.09 -13.93
CA GLN A 297 25.10 -0.07 -12.84
C GLN A 297 24.62 -1.52 -12.74
N PHE A 298 24.55 -2.05 -11.52
CA PHE A 298 24.03 -3.38 -11.22
C PHE A 298 22.52 -3.32 -11.00
N VAL A 299 21.76 -4.04 -11.83
CA VAL A 299 20.29 -4.09 -11.81
C VAL A 299 19.87 -5.52 -11.46
N LEU A 300 18.90 -5.65 -10.56
CA LEU A 300 18.33 -6.95 -10.19
C LEU A 300 17.69 -7.63 -11.41
N LYS A 301 17.68 -8.97 -11.42
CA LYS A 301 16.78 -9.70 -12.30
C LYS A 301 15.35 -9.56 -11.80
N ASP A 302 14.42 -9.46 -12.73
CA ASP A 302 13.02 -9.67 -12.42
C ASP A 302 12.72 -11.17 -12.39
N LEU A 303 11.75 -11.58 -11.56
CA LEU A 303 11.46 -13.00 -11.35
C LEU A 303 10.97 -13.74 -12.62
N GLY A 304 10.55 -13.00 -13.66
CA GLY A 304 10.23 -13.55 -14.98
C GLY A 304 11.45 -14.02 -15.76
N ASP A 305 12.54 -13.23 -15.76
CA ASP A 305 13.80 -13.57 -16.46
C ASP A 305 14.40 -14.87 -15.88
N GLU A 306 14.33 -15.02 -14.55
CA GLU A 306 14.79 -16.21 -13.85
C GLU A 306 13.96 -17.45 -14.22
N VAL A 307 12.62 -17.36 -14.18
CA VAL A 307 11.73 -18.46 -14.58
C VAL A 307 11.95 -18.86 -16.04
N HIS A 308 12.13 -17.91 -16.95
CA HIS A 308 12.46 -18.23 -18.35
C HIS A 308 13.81 -18.96 -18.45
N SER A 309 14.85 -18.49 -17.76
CA SER A 309 16.16 -19.18 -17.77
C SER A 309 16.10 -20.59 -17.17
N ILE A 310 15.28 -20.84 -16.15
CA ILE A 310 15.09 -22.17 -15.56
C ILE A 310 14.36 -23.10 -16.54
N LEU A 311 13.33 -22.61 -17.24
CA LEU A 311 12.61 -23.39 -18.26
C LEU A 311 13.50 -23.72 -19.45
N GLU A 312 14.26 -22.73 -19.96
CA GLU A 312 15.24 -22.93 -21.04
C GLU A 312 16.32 -23.94 -20.64
N ASN A 313 16.84 -23.87 -19.42
CA ASN A 313 17.81 -24.85 -18.92
C ASN A 313 17.20 -26.25 -18.81
N ALA A 314 15.98 -26.39 -18.29
CA ALA A 314 15.29 -27.67 -18.18
C ALA A 314 14.98 -28.30 -19.56
N ASP A 315 14.64 -27.49 -20.56
CA ASP A 315 14.41 -27.97 -21.93
C ASP A 315 15.73 -28.26 -22.68
N ASN A 316 16.82 -27.54 -22.35
CA ASN A 316 18.19 -27.86 -22.78
C ASN A 316 18.74 -29.16 -22.14
N GLU A 317 18.34 -29.51 -20.92
CA GLU A 317 18.68 -30.79 -20.29
C GLU A 317 17.84 -31.96 -20.86
N LYS A 318 16.55 -31.73 -21.16
CA LYS A 318 15.71 -32.71 -21.88
C LYS A 318 16.26 -33.01 -23.28
N THR A 319 16.65 -31.98 -24.03
CA THR A 319 17.23 -32.18 -25.37
C THR A 319 18.62 -32.82 -25.36
N LYS A 320 19.37 -32.72 -24.25
CA LYS A 320 20.61 -33.49 -24.02
C LYS A 320 20.38 -34.95 -23.60
N SER A 321 19.17 -35.32 -23.17
CA SER A 321 18.86 -36.66 -22.63
C SER A 321 18.01 -37.54 -23.54
N SER A 322 17.61 -37.08 -24.73
CA SER A 322 16.85 -37.87 -25.71
C SER A 322 17.50 -37.96 -27.10
N ALA A 323 18.17 -39.09 -27.38
CA ALA A 323 18.37 -39.56 -28.75
C ALA A 323 17.09 -40.26 -29.26
N PRO A 324 16.80 -40.25 -30.57
CA PRO A 324 15.49 -40.64 -31.06
C PRO A 324 15.33 -42.16 -31.18
N SER A 325 14.30 -42.70 -30.51
CA SER A 325 13.69 -43.98 -30.88
C SER A 325 12.28 -43.72 -31.41
N GLY A 326 11.97 -44.27 -32.58
CA GLY A 326 10.76 -43.93 -33.31
C GLY A 326 9.65 -44.98 -33.28
N LEU A 327 8.50 -44.53 -33.77
CA LEU A 327 7.47 -45.30 -34.49
C LEU A 327 6.33 -45.98 -33.69
N VAL A 328 5.21 -45.25 -33.65
CA VAL A 328 3.82 -45.69 -33.99
C VAL A 328 3.10 -46.74 -33.11
N GLY A 329 1.84 -46.41 -32.76
CA GLY A 329 0.81 -47.43 -32.55
C GLY A 329 -0.43 -46.93 -31.80
N SER A 330 -1.51 -46.60 -32.55
CA SER A 330 -2.90 -46.34 -32.10
C SER A 330 -3.15 -45.27 -31.00
N GLY A 331 -4.26 -44.52 -31.00
CA GLY A 331 -5.42 -44.55 -31.87
C GLY A 331 -6.70 -44.61 -31.05
N PHE A 332 -7.15 -43.48 -30.49
CA PHE A 332 -8.49 -43.36 -29.90
C PHE A 332 -9.23 -42.13 -30.39
N SER A 333 -10.41 -42.38 -30.93
CA SER A 333 -11.35 -41.37 -31.42
C SER A 333 -11.96 -40.61 -30.26
N ALA A 334 -11.79 -39.29 -30.24
CA ALA A 334 -12.47 -38.36 -29.33
C ALA A 334 -12.88 -37.05 -30.04
N ILE A 335 -13.17 -37.12 -31.34
CA ILE A 335 -13.76 -36.01 -32.11
C ILE A 335 -15.28 -36.13 -31.97
N GLY A 336 -15.84 -35.55 -30.91
CA GLY A 336 -17.28 -35.61 -30.64
C GLY A 336 -17.68 -35.07 -29.28
N GLY A 337 -17.64 -33.74 -29.08
CA GLY A 337 -18.18 -33.12 -27.86
C GLY A 337 -17.78 -31.67 -27.56
N LEU A 338 -16.70 -31.16 -28.16
CA LEU A 338 -16.09 -29.86 -27.81
C LEU A 338 -16.45 -28.68 -28.73
N LEU A 339 -17.59 -28.75 -29.43
CA LEU A 339 -18.13 -27.66 -30.24
C LEU A 339 -19.49 -27.19 -29.71
N ARG A 340 -19.48 -26.58 -28.52
CA ARG A 340 -20.60 -25.81 -27.98
C ARG A 340 -20.03 -24.53 -27.37
N ASN A 341 -20.55 -23.38 -27.79
CA ASN A 341 -20.09 -22.01 -27.47
C ASN A 341 -18.97 -21.40 -28.33
N ILE A 342 -18.82 -21.83 -29.60
CA ILE A 342 -18.24 -20.96 -30.63
C ILE A 342 -19.38 -20.12 -31.22
N VAL A 343 -19.67 -18.98 -30.57
CA VAL A 343 -20.56 -17.93 -31.09
C VAL A 343 -19.81 -16.60 -30.98
N GLY A 344 -19.02 -16.31 -32.02
CA GLY A 344 -18.37 -15.00 -32.16
C GLY A 344 -19.40 -13.90 -32.41
N GLY A 345 -19.12 -12.68 -31.95
CA GLY A 345 -20.00 -11.52 -32.15
C GLY A 345 -21.21 -11.42 -31.22
N LYS A 346 -21.36 -12.33 -30.24
CA LYS A 346 -22.39 -12.19 -29.19
C LYS A 346 -22.08 -10.96 -28.33
N VAL A 347 -23.09 -10.12 -28.08
CA VAL A 347 -23.03 -9.06 -27.07
C VAL A 347 -23.09 -9.71 -25.69
N LEU A 348 -22.08 -9.46 -24.85
CA LEU A 348 -22.01 -10.02 -23.50
C LEU A 348 -23.05 -9.35 -22.58
N THR A 349 -23.92 -10.17 -21.99
CA THR A 349 -24.92 -9.74 -21.00
C THR A 349 -24.49 -10.10 -19.58
N ASP A 350 -25.12 -9.48 -18.58
CA ASP A 350 -24.87 -9.76 -17.16
C ASP A 350 -25.02 -11.25 -16.80
N ALA A 351 -26.07 -11.89 -17.34
CA ALA A 351 -26.37 -13.30 -17.10
C ALA A 351 -25.35 -14.25 -17.75
N ASP A 352 -24.71 -13.84 -18.86
CA ASP A 352 -23.65 -14.63 -19.50
C ASP A 352 -22.36 -14.65 -18.67
N LEU A 353 -22.11 -13.58 -17.89
CA LEU A 353 -20.87 -13.37 -17.15
C LEU A 353 -20.93 -13.86 -15.70
N GLU A 354 -22.12 -13.97 -15.09
CA GLU A 354 -22.28 -14.30 -13.67
C GLU A 354 -21.56 -15.60 -13.24
N LYS A 355 -21.77 -16.70 -13.97
CA LYS A 355 -21.13 -18.00 -13.64
C LYS A 355 -19.61 -18.01 -13.92
N PRO A 356 -19.10 -17.53 -15.07
CA PRO A 356 -17.67 -17.38 -15.31
C PRO A 356 -16.97 -16.48 -14.27
N LEU A 357 -17.56 -15.33 -13.92
CA LEU A 357 -17.00 -14.41 -12.92
C LEU A 357 -16.90 -15.04 -11.54
N LYS A 358 -17.93 -15.80 -11.11
CA LYS A 358 -17.88 -16.50 -9.82
C LYS A 358 -16.77 -17.56 -9.77
N THR A 359 -16.58 -18.29 -10.87
CA THR A 359 -15.49 -19.27 -11.01
C THR A 359 -14.12 -18.57 -10.96
N MET A 360 -14.01 -17.37 -11.52
CA MET A 360 -12.81 -16.54 -11.46
C MET A 360 -12.56 -15.98 -10.05
N GLU A 361 -13.59 -15.53 -9.33
CA GLU A 361 -13.47 -15.11 -7.92
C GLU A 361 -12.92 -16.26 -7.07
N ASP A 362 -13.52 -17.45 -7.16
CA ASP A 362 -13.09 -18.64 -6.42
C ASP A 362 -11.64 -19.05 -6.79
N HIS A 363 -11.23 -18.89 -8.06
CA HIS A 363 -9.85 -19.11 -8.49
C HIS A 363 -8.87 -18.10 -7.85
N LEU A 364 -9.18 -16.81 -7.89
CA LEU A 364 -8.35 -15.76 -7.28
C LEU A 364 -8.25 -15.94 -5.75
N LEU A 365 -9.34 -16.29 -5.08
CA LEU A 365 -9.35 -16.63 -3.64
C LEU A 365 -8.41 -17.81 -3.35
N LYS A 366 -8.44 -18.87 -4.17
CA LYS A 366 -7.53 -20.02 -4.05
C LYS A 366 -6.07 -19.62 -4.25
N LYS A 367 -5.78 -18.62 -5.08
CA LYS A 367 -4.44 -18.03 -5.29
C LYS A 367 -4.02 -17.08 -4.16
N ASN A 368 -4.71 -17.04 -3.03
CA ASN A 368 -4.46 -16.16 -1.88
C ASN A 368 -4.71 -14.66 -2.17
N VAL A 369 -5.60 -14.34 -3.12
CA VAL A 369 -6.11 -12.96 -3.26
C VAL A 369 -7.17 -12.72 -2.18
N ALA A 370 -7.08 -11.57 -1.48
CA ALA A 370 -8.07 -11.18 -0.49
C ALA A 370 -9.45 -10.96 -1.14
N ARG A 371 -10.53 -11.41 -0.50
CA ARG A 371 -11.90 -11.31 -1.04
C ARG A 371 -12.29 -9.90 -1.50
N GLU A 372 -11.89 -8.88 -0.73
CA GLU A 372 -12.14 -7.47 -1.10
C GLU A 372 -11.52 -7.10 -2.47
N ALA A 373 -10.36 -7.67 -2.80
CA ALA A 373 -9.70 -7.46 -4.08
C ALA A 373 -10.28 -8.34 -5.19
N ALA A 374 -10.54 -9.63 -4.92
CA ALA A 374 -11.15 -10.53 -5.89
C ALA A 374 -12.54 -10.06 -6.37
N VAL A 375 -13.40 -9.62 -5.45
CA VAL A 375 -14.73 -9.10 -5.78
C VAL A 375 -14.65 -7.82 -6.62
N ARG A 376 -13.84 -6.82 -6.20
CA ARG A 376 -13.69 -5.58 -6.99
C ARG A 376 -13.08 -5.82 -8.37
N LEU A 377 -12.13 -6.75 -8.50
CA LEU A 377 -11.60 -7.18 -9.79
C LEU A 377 -12.69 -7.77 -10.69
N CYS A 378 -13.50 -8.70 -10.16
CA CYS A 378 -14.62 -9.28 -10.89
C CYS A 378 -15.66 -8.22 -11.28
N ASP A 379 -16.00 -7.28 -10.39
CA ASP A 379 -16.95 -6.19 -10.68
C ASP A 379 -16.41 -5.23 -11.75
N GLY A 380 -15.13 -4.85 -11.69
CA GLY A 380 -14.49 -3.99 -12.70
C GLY A 380 -14.45 -4.66 -14.08
N VAL A 381 -14.07 -5.95 -14.13
CA VAL A 381 -14.05 -6.74 -15.36
C VAL A 381 -15.47 -6.97 -15.90
N LYS A 382 -16.46 -7.20 -15.04
CA LYS A 382 -17.88 -7.25 -15.41
C LYS A 382 -18.30 -5.95 -16.08
N GLN A 383 -18.01 -4.80 -15.46
CA GLN A 383 -18.32 -3.49 -16.02
C GLN A 383 -17.59 -3.22 -17.35
N GLU A 384 -16.38 -3.74 -17.58
CA GLU A 384 -15.71 -3.62 -18.87
C GLU A 384 -16.39 -4.47 -19.96
N LEU A 385 -16.77 -5.71 -19.64
CA LEU A 385 -17.25 -6.69 -20.60
C LEU A 385 -18.74 -6.53 -20.97
N VAL A 386 -19.58 -6.06 -20.06
CA VAL A 386 -21.02 -5.88 -20.34
C VAL A 386 -21.25 -4.87 -21.48
N GLY A 387 -21.95 -5.34 -22.52
CA GLY A 387 -22.20 -4.61 -23.77
C GLY A 387 -21.13 -4.81 -24.85
N LYS A 388 -19.95 -5.37 -24.51
CA LYS A 388 -18.88 -5.65 -25.48
C LYS A 388 -19.26 -6.85 -26.34
N LYS A 389 -18.97 -6.79 -27.65
CA LYS A 389 -19.09 -7.95 -28.56
C LYS A 389 -17.85 -8.84 -28.43
N THR A 390 -18.04 -10.15 -28.32
CA THR A 390 -16.91 -11.10 -28.38
C THR A 390 -16.27 -11.08 -29.77
N GLY A 391 -14.95 -11.27 -29.83
CA GLY A 391 -14.25 -11.45 -31.09
C GLY A 391 -14.76 -12.66 -31.87
N ASN A 392 -14.58 -12.65 -33.20
CA ASN A 392 -14.86 -13.82 -34.01
C ASN A 392 -14.01 -15.00 -33.50
N PHE A 393 -14.65 -16.12 -33.12
CA PHE A 393 -14.05 -17.30 -32.48
C PHE A 393 -13.55 -17.15 -31.03
N GLN A 394 -13.90 -16.06 -30.32
CA GLN A 394 -13.57 -15.91 -28.89
C GLN A 394 -14.72 -16.42 -27.98
N SER A 395 -14.41 -17.31 -27.04
CA SER A 395 -15.37 -17.73 -25.99
C SER A 395 -15.52 -16.67 -24.90
N VAL A 396 -16.60 -16.76 -24.12
CA VAL A 396 -16.85 -15.86 -22.97
C VAL A 396 -15.71 -15.99 -21.94
N ASP A 397 -15.27 -17.21 -21.64
CA ASP A 397 -14.16 -17.47 -20.71
C ASP A 397 -12.81 -16.92 -21.21
N ALA A 398 -12.55 -16.97 -22.52
CA ALA A 398 -11.35 -16.39 -23.11
C ALA A 398 -11.37 -14.85 -23.09
N ALA A 399 -12.53 -14.25 -23.34
CA ALA A 399 -12.73 -12.80 -23.19
C ALA A 399 -12.57 -12.37 -21.71
N LEU A 400 -13.15 -13.12 -20.78
CA LEU A 400 -13.04 -12.90 -19.34
C LEU A 400 -11.59 -13.00 -18.86
N LYS A 401 -10.87 -14.07 -19.25
CA LYS A 401 -9.46 -14.25 -18.89
C LYS A 401 -8.60 -13.09 -19.39
N SER A 402 -8.78 -12.68 -20.64
CA SER A 402 -8.03 -11.56 -21.24
C SER A 402 -8.28 -10.23 -20.52
N ALA A 403 -9.54 -9.93 -20.17
CA ALA A 403 -9.89 -8.72 -19.41
C ALA A 403 -9.36 -8.78 -17.97
N MET A 404 -9.46 -9.92 -17.29
CA MET A 404 -8.92 -10.12 -15.94
C MET A 404 -7.38 -9.96 -15.92
N GLU A 405 -6.67 -10.55 -16.88
CA GLU A 405 -5.23 -10.33 -17.03
C GLU A 405 -4.89 -8.85 -17.27
N SER A 406 -5.70 -8.13 -18.05
CA SER A 406 -5.55 -6.68 -18.26
C SER A 406 -5.72 -5.89 -16.95
N SER A 407 -6.76 -6.19 -16.18
CA SER A 407 -7.00 -5.54 -14.87
C SER A 407 -5.90 -5.86 -13.85
N LEU A 408 -5.42 -7.11 -13.80
CA LEU A 408 -4.29 -7.48 -12.94
C LEU A 408 -2.99 -6.77 -13.37
N ARG A 409 -2.74 -6.65 -14.68
CA ARG A 409 -1.61 -5.85 -15.21
C ARG A 409 -1.75 -4.36 -14.85
N LYS A 410 -2.95 -3.77 -14.93
CA LYS A 410 -3.21 -2.37 -14.50
C LYS A 410 -2.87 -2.17 -13.02
N ILE A 411 -3.29 -3.09 -12.13
CA ILE A 411 -3.03 -2.98 -10.68
C ILE A 411 -1.55 -3.15 -10.35
N LEU A 412 -0.88 -4.15 -10.92
CA LEU A 412 0.51 -4.47 -10.56
C LEU A 412 1.55 -3.56 -11.23
N THR A 413 1.17 -2.79 -12.24
CA THR A 413 2.07 -1.82 -12.89
C THR A 413 2.14 -0.54 -12.05
N PRO A 414 3.33 -0.13 -11.57
CA PRO A 414 3.48 1.10 -10.77
C PRO A 414 3.18 2.35 -11.62
N THR A 415 2.46 3.30 -11.04
CA THR A 415 2.19 4.62 -11.65
C THR A 415 3.33 5.62 -11.43
N SER A 416 4.27 5.31 -10.53
CA SER A 416 5.46 6.10 -10.20
C SER A 416 6.74 5.39 -10.62
N SER A 417 7.81 6.16 -10.87
CA SER A 417 9.14 5.59 -11.15
C SER A 417 9.66 4.81 -9.94
N LEU A 418 10.12 3.57 -10.17
CA LEU A 418 10.77 2.73 -9.16
C LEU A 418 12.31 2.72 -9.26
N ASP A 419 12.90 3.65 -10.04
CA ASP A 419 14.36 3.74 -10.21
C ASP A 419 15.04 4.36 -8.98
N LEU A 420 15.22 3.51 -7.96
CA LEU A 420 15.89 3.84 -6.71
C LEU A 420 17.33 4.32 -6.95
N LEU A 421 18.03 3.80 -7.96
CA LEU A 421 19.41 4.18 -8.27
C LEU A 421 19.46 5.60 -8.83
N HIS A 422 18.56 5.97 -9.74
CA HIS A 422 18.44 7.33 -10.23
C HIS A 422 18.07 8.29 -9.10
N GLU A 423 17.08 7.95 -8.27
CA GLU A 423 16.68 8.78 -7.14
C GLU A 423 17.83 9.05 -6.16
N ILE A 424 18.56 8.00 -5.73
CA ILE A 424 19.76 8.16 -4.90
C ILE A 424 20.75 9.09 -5.58
N ASN A 425 21.08 8.85 -6.86
CA ASN A 425 21.99 9.71 -7.62
C ASN A 425 21.52 11.16 -7.72
N THR A 426 20.23 11.46 -7.84
CA THR A 426 19.76 12.86 -7.88
C THR A 426 19.99 13.59 -6.56
N VAL A 427 19.84 12.90 -5.42
CA VAL A 427 20.10 13.47 -4.09
C VAL A 427 21.60 13.53 -3.80
N THR A 428 22.37 12.49 -4.15
CA THR A 428 23.82 12.45 -3.88
C THR A 428 24.61 13.37 -4.81
N ASN A 429 24.20 13.59 -6.06
CA ASN A 429 24.88 14.56 -6.93
C ASN A 429 24.55 16.03 -6.56
N GLN A 430 23.45 16.29 -5.85
CA GLN A 430 23.19 17.61 -5.26
C GLN A 430 24.18 17.96 -4.13
N LYS A 431 24.84 16.97 -3.50
CA LYS A 431 25.91 17.18 -2.51
C LYS A 431 27.00 18.12 -3.02
N ASN A 432 27.34 18.04 -4.32
CA ASN A 432 28.37 18.88 -4.95
C ASN A 432 28.00 20.38 -5.06
N LYS A 433 26.82 20.79 -4.57
CA LYS A 433 26.33 22.18 -4.63
C LYS A 433 25.90 22.77 -3.28
N GLN A 434 25.93 22.01 -2.18
CA GLN A 434 25.50 22.47 -0.85
C GLN A 434 26.47 22.08 0.26
N ALA A 435 26.68 22.97 1.23
CA ALA A 435 27.67 22.80 2.30
C ALA A 435 27.34 21.70 3.34
N THR A 436 26.09 21.20 3.38
CA THR A 436 25.65 20.13 4.29
C THR A 436 24.91 19.05 3.50
N ALA A 437 25.68 18.11 2.96
CA ALA A 437 25.23 16.96 2.18
C ALA A 437 24.37 15.98 3.02
N ARG A 438 23.05 16.01 2.87
CA ARG A 438 22.16 14.99 3.49
C ARG A 438 22.18 13.68 2.66
N PRO A 439 22.35 12.50 3.29
CA PRO A 439 22.28 11.21 2.57
C PRO A 439 20.84 10.90 2.13
N TYR A 440 20.70 9.95 1.20
CA TYR A 440 19.39 9.38 0.83
C TYR A 440 18.93 8.41 1.92
N VAL A 441 17.79 8.66 2.55
CA VAL A 441 17.35 7.90 3.73
C VAL A 441 16.24 6.92 3.37
N ILE A 442 16.47 5.62 3.61
CA ILE A 442 15.49 4.55 3.39
C ILE A 442 15.14 3.93 4.73
N SER A 443 13.85 3.87 5.06
CA SER A 443 13.34 3.23 6.27
C SER A 443 12.63 1.92 5.94
N ILE A 444 12.94 0.86 6.69
CA ILE A 444 12.30 -0.45 6.58
C ILE A 444 11.36 -0.66 7.77
N VAL A 445 10.07 -0.85 7.51
CA VAL A 445 9.00 -1.00 8.52
C VAL A 445 8.16 -2.26 8.28
N GLY A 446 7.30 -2.63 9.23
CA GLY A 446 6.41 -3.80 9.12
C GLY A 446 6.21 -4.53 10.44
N VAL A 447 5.46 -5.64 10.42
CA VAL A 447 5.17 -6.41 11.64
C VAL A 447 6.35 -7.27 12.11
N ASN A 448 6.13 -8.12 13.12
CA ASN A 448 7.14 -9.06 13.62
C ASN A 448 7.26 -10.27 12.68
N GLY A 449 8.46 -10.86 12.56
CA GLY A 449 8.69 -12.10 11.79
C GLY A 449 8.90 -11.94 10.28
N VAL A 450 8.50 -10.80 9.70
CA VAL A 450 8.49 -10.55 8.23
C VAL A 450 9.87 -10.38 7.56
N GLY A 451 10.97 -10.65 8.26
CA GLY A 451 12.31 -10.55 7.67
C GLY A 451 12.78 -9.13 7.34
N LYS A 452 12.40 -8.11 8.12
CA LYS A 452 12.86 -6.70 7.93
C LYS A 452 14.38 -6.58 7.85
N SER A 453 15.07 -6.97 8.93
CA SER A 453 16.53 -6.92 9.04
C SER A 453 17.23 -7.71 7.92
N THR A 454 16.70 -8.88 7.55
CA THR A 454 17.22 -9.71 6.45
C THR A 454 17.11 -9.01 5.09
N ASN A 455 15.94 -8.47 4.75
CA ASN A 455 15.74 -7.78 3.47
C ASN A 455 16.45 -6.41 3.43
N LEU A 456 16.66 -5.75 4.58
CA LEU A 456 17.55 -4.60 4.68
C LEU A 456 19.00 -4.99 4.34
N GLY A 457 19.48 -6.14 4.82
CA GLY A 457 20.79 -6.68 4.44
C GLY A 457 20.91 -6.94 2.93
N LYS A 458 19.88 -7.51 2.30
CA LYS A 458 19.82 -7.69 0.83
C LYS A 458 19.86 -6.36 0.07
N ILE A 459 19.08 -5.37 0.51
CA ILE A 459 19.06 -4.02 -0.10
C ILE A 459 20.42 -3.35 0.10
N CYS A 460 21.07 -3.52 1.25
CA CYS A 460 22.44 -3.04 1.47
C CYS A 460 23.40 -3.68 0.47
N TYR A 461 23.35 -5.00 0.27
CA TYR A 461 24.19 -5.67 -0.73
C TYR A 461 23.95 -5.15 -2.15
N PHE A 462 22.69 -4.98 -2.56
CA PHE A 462 22.33 -4.37 -3.85
C PHE A 462 22.90 -2.95 -4.04
N LEU A 463 22.90 -2.12 -2.99
CA LEU A 463 23.47 -0.78 -3.02
C LEU A 463 25.01 -0.80 -3.04
N LEU A 464 25.63 -1.73 -2.31
CA LEU A 464 27.08 -1.93 -2.33
C LEU A 464 27.57 -2.34 -3.72
N GLN A 465 26.85 -3.23 -4.42
CA GLN A 465 27.14 -3.60 -5.82
C GLN A 465 27.05 -2.42 -6.81
N ASN A 466 26.38 -1.34 -6.42
CA ASN A 466 26.32 -0.08 -7.17
C ASN A 466 27.32 0.97 -6.66
N ASN A 467 28.31 0.55 -5.86
CA ASN A 467 29.41 1.34 -5.30
C ASN A 467 29.01 2.49 -4.37
N TYR A 468 27.83 2.43 -3.73
CA TYR A 468 27.44 3.42 -2.73
C TYR A 468 28.11 3.18 -1.37
N ARG A 469 28.31 4.27 -0.62
CA ARG A 469 28.64 4.22 0.81
C ARG A 469 27.34 4.16 1.63
N VAL A 470 27.13 3.07 2.36
CA VAL A 470 25.86 2.76 3.05
C VAL A 470 26.04 2.71 4.57
N LEU A 471 25.27 3.49 5.30
CA LEU A 471 25.18 3.43 6.76
C LEU A 471 23.92 2.64 7.16
N ILE A 472 24.09 1.52 7.87
CA ILE A 472 22.98 0.79 8.48
C ILE A 472 22.69 1.42 9.86
N ALA A 473 21.46 1.79 10.15
CA ALA A 473 21.04 2.36 11.43
C ALA A 473 20.16 1.38 12.22
N ALA A 474 20.66 0.85 13.33
CA ALA A 474 19.96 -0.08 14.20
C ALA A 474 18.95 0.63 15.10
N CYS A 475 17.72 0.83 14.61
CA CYS A 475 16.62 1.47 15.35
C CYS A 475 15.59 0.47 15.92
N ASP A 476 15.85 -0.84 15.85
CA ASP A 476 15.18 -1.86 16.66
C ASP A 476 15.82 -1.95 18.06
N THR A 477 15.55 -0.94 18.88
CA THR A 477 16.08 -0.79 20.25
C THR A 477 15.30 -1.59 21.30
N PHE A 478 14.34 -2.41 20.89
CA PHE A 478 13.40 -3.12 21.77
C PHE A 478 13.52 -4.64 21.73
N ARG A 479 13.71 -5.23 20.54
CA ARG A 479 13.83 -6.70 20.39
C ARG A 479 15.24 -7.16 20.77
N SER A 480 15.37 -7.98 21.81
CA SER A 480 16.63 -8.64 22.17
C SER A 480 17.23 -9.39 20.98
N GLY A 481 18.53 -9.21 20.74
CA GLY A 481 19.28 -9.79 19.63
C GLY A 481 19.14 -9.07 18.29
N ALA A 482 18.32 -8.01 18.17
CA ALA A 482 18.16 -7.28 16.92
C ALA A 482 19.41 -6.48 16.52
N VAL A 483 20.09 -5.88 17.49
CA VAL A 483 21.35 -5.14 17.26
C VAL A 483 22.45 -6.13 16.87
N GLU A 484 22.57 -7.26 17.58
CA GLU A 484 23.50 -8.34 17.26
C GLU A 484 23.26 -8.91 15.85
N GLN A 485 22.00 -9.10 15.46
CA GLN A 485 21.63 -9.54 14.10
C GLN A 485 22.16 -8.57 13.02
N LEU A 486 21.98 -7.26 13.22
CA LEU A 486 22.50 -6.24 12.30
C LEU A 486 24.03 -6.15 12.34
N ARG A 487 24.67 -6.39 13.49
CA ARG A 487 26.13 -6.45 13.64
C ARG A 487 26.75 -7.59 12.83
N VAL A 488 26.12 -8.77 12.83
CA VAL A 488 26.50 -9.89 11.95
C VAL A 488 26.30 -9.52 10.47
N HIS A 489 25.17 -8.91 10.11
CA HIS A 489 24.94 -8.47 8.73
C HIS A 489 26.00 -7.46 8.26
N ALA A 490 26.25 -6.40 9.04
CA ALA A 490 27.22 -5.35 8.71
C ALA A 490 28.65 -5.91 8.59
N ARG A 491 29.07 -6.80 9.49
CA ARG A 491 30.37 -7.49 9.42
C ARG A 491 30.51 -8.30 8.11
N ASN A 492 29.54 -9.17 7.83
CA ASN A 492 29.58 -10.02 6.65
C ASN A 492 29.49 -9.22 5.34
N LEU A 493 28.71 -8.13 5.31
CA LEU A 493 28.61 -7.22 4.15
C LEU A 493 29.89 -6.40 3.94
N LYS A 494 30.58 -6.01 5.01
CA LYS A 494 31.88 -5.32 4.96
C LYS A 494 32.98 -6.23 4.38
N GLU A 495 33.00 -7.50 4.81
CA GLU A 495 33.89 -8.53 4.27
C GLU A 495 33.62 -8.78 2.78
N LEU A 496 32.35 -8.99 2.39
CA LEU A 496 31.96 -9.16 0.98
C LEU A 496 32.32 -7.95 0.12
N SER A 497 32.08 -6.72 0.60
CA SER A 497 32.44 -5.50 -0.14
C SER A 497 33.95 -5.37 -0.38
N ALA A 498 34.76 -5.67 0.64
CA ALA A 498 36.20 -5.67 0.50
C ALA A 498 36.68 -6.76 -0.47
N ARG A 499 36.09 -7.96 -0.44
CA ARG A 499 36.44 -9.08 -1.32
C ARG A 499 36.06 -8.83 -2.78
N GLU A 500 34.92 -8.18 -3.01
CA GLU A 500 34.42 -7.88 -4.37
C GLU A 500 34.87 -6.49 -4.89
N ASN A 501 35.59 -5.71 -4.06
CA ASN A 501 36.03 -4.34 -4.34
C ASN A 501 34.87 -3.45 -4.84
N VAL A 502 33.78 -3.43 -4.07
CA VAL A 502 32.59 -2.61 -4.29
C VAL A 502 32.44 -1.57 -3.16
N GLY A 503 31.23 -1.06 -2.88
CA GLY A 503 30.99 0.07 -1.95
C GLY A 503 31.42 -0.13 -0.49
N GLU A 504 31.07 0.82 0.39
CA GLU A 504 31.43 0.76 1.82
C GLU A 504 30.20 0.59 2.71
N VAL A 505 30.32 -0.16 3.81
CA VAL A 505 29.25 -0.31 4.81
C VAL A 505 29.73 -0.11 6.25
N GLU A 506 28.91 0.59 7.03
CA GLU A 506 29.10 0.79 8.47
C GLU A 506 27.77 0.59 9.23
N LEU A 507 27.85 0.27 10.53
CA LEU A 507 26.71 0.13 11.43
C LEU A 507 26.70 1.24 12.48
N TYR A 508 25.59 1.98 12.53
CA TYR A 508 25.27 2.93 13.59
C TYR A 508 24.32 2.29 14.61
N GLU A 509 24.76 2.19 15.86
CA GLU A 509 23.97 1.66 16.98
C GLU A 509 24.14 2.51 18.25
N LYS A 510 23.12 2.51 19.13
CA LYS A 510 23.18 3.11 20.48
C LYS A 510 22.76 2.15 21.60
N GLY A 511 22.76 0.85 21.29
CA GLY A 511 22.26 -0.21 22.17
C GLY A 511 20.75 -0.16 22.44
N TYR A 512 20.32 -0.96 23.40
CA TYR A 512 18.91 -1.17 23.74
C TYR A 512 18.30 -0.03 24.59
N GLY A 513 16.97 0.07 24.57
CA GLY A 513 16.20 1.00 25.42
C GLY A 513 16.27 2.48 25.03
N LYS A 514 16.88 2.81 23.88
CA LYS A 514 16.90 4.17 23.33
C LYS A 514 15.64 4.45 22.50
N ASP A 515 15.24 5.71 22.39
CA ASP A 515 14.15 6.12 21.50
C ASP A 515 14.58 6.01 20.03
N ALA A 516 13.94 5.11 19.29
CA ALA A 516 14.22 4.82 17.88
C ALA A 516 14.14 6.07 16.98
N ALA A 517 13.25 7.03 17.28
CA ALA A 517 13.16 8.27 16.50
C ALA A 517 14.41 9.16 16.65
N ASN A 518 15.01 9.18 17.85
CA ASN A 518 16.24 9.92 18.10
C ASN A 518 17.44 9.18 17.49
N VAL A 519 17.55 7.86 17.67
CA VAL A 519 18.64 7.05 17.07
C VAL A 519 18.66 7.22 15.54
N ALA A 520 17.48 7.24 14.90
CA ALA A 520 17.37 7.46 13.46
C ALA A 520 17.79 8.88 13.02
N LYS A 521 17.38 9.92 13.76
CA LYS A 521 17.83 11.30 13.51
C LYS A 521 19.35 11.42 13.60
N ASP A 522 19.92 10.92 14.70
CA ASP A 522 21.35 11.01 14.97
C ASP A 522 22.17 10.20 13.94
N ALA A 523 21.63 9.09 13.42
CA ALA A 523 22.23 8.31 12.33
C ALA A 523 22.21 9.06 10.99
N VAL A 524 21.15 9.82 10.68
CA VAL A 524 21.08 10.64 9.46
C VAL A 524 22.06 11.82 9.53
N GLU A 525 22.20 12.45 10.70
CA GLU A 525 23.19 13.50 10.96
C GLU A 525 24.62 12.94 10.85
N TYR A 526 24.90 11.79 11.46
CA TYR A 526 26.18 11.08 11.33
C TYR A 526 26.48 10.68 9.87
N GLY A 527 25.48 10.18 9.14
CA GLY A 527 25.60 9.81 7.73
C GLY A 527 25.98 11.00 6.85
N GLY A 528 25.41 12.17 7.09
CA GLY A 528 25.78 13.41 6.38
C GLY A 528 27.19 13.88 6.73
N ALA A 529 27.54 13.91 8.01
CA ALA A 529 28.86 14.34 8.49
C ALA A 529 30.01 13.46 7.94
N ASN A 530 29.79 12.14 7.83
CA ASN A 530 30.77 11.18 7.33
C ASN A 530 30.60 10.86 5.83
N GLN A 531 29.82 11.67 5.10
CA GLN A 531 29.65 11.62 3.64
C GLN A 531 29.13 10.26 3.09
N PHE A 532 28.30 9.55 3.85
CA PHE A 532 27.58 8.38 3.33
C PHE A 532 26.57 8.78 2.24
N ASP A 533 26.29 7.88 1.31
CA ASP A 533 25.33 8.09 0.23
C ASP A 533 23.92 7.70 0.64
N VAL A 534 23.80 6.58 1.34
CA VAL A 534 22.52 6.01 1.77
C VAL A 534 22.55 5.73 3.27
N VAL A 535 21.45 6.03 3.97
CA VAL A 535 21.19 5.55 5.34
C VAL A 535 20.03 4.57 5.29
N LEU A 536 20.27 3.31 5.67
CA LEU A 536 19.27 2.25 5.77
C LEU A 536 18.85 2.06 7.22
N ILE A 537 17.60 2.39 7.55
CA ILE A 537 17.08 2.30 8.91
C ILE A 537 16.28 1.01 9.09
N ASP A 538 16.75 0.11 9.97
CA ASP A 538 15.94 -1.02 10.45
C ASP A 538 15.10 -0.57 11.64
N THR A 539 13.81 -0.90 11.65
CA THR A 539 12.90 -0.53 12.74
C THR A 539 12.36 -1.75 13.47
N ALA A 540 12.06 -1.58 14.76
CA ALA A 540 11.36 -2.59 15.55
C ALA A 540 10.06 -3.03 14.86
N GLY A 541 9.79 -4.34 14.87
CA GLY A 541 8.50 -4.86 14.39
C GLY A 541 7.36 -4.44 15.30
N ARG A 542 6.25 -4.01 14.71
CA ARG A 542 5.11 -3.45 15.45
C ARG A 542 3.85 -4.27 15.19
N ARG A 543 3.01 -4.45 16.21
CA ARG A 543 1.67 -5.01 16.00
C ARG A 543 0.81 -3.90 15.39
N HIS A 544 0.26 -4.14 14.20
CA HIS A 544 -0.47 -3.13 13.43
C HIS A 544 -1.74 -2.62 14.13
N ASN A 545 -2.26 -3.38 15.10
CA ASN A 545 -3.43 -3.04 15.92
C ASN A 545 -3.08 -2.39 17.27
N ASP A 546 -1.79 -2.21 17.60
CA ASP A 546 -1.35 -1.53 18.81
C ASP A 546 -1.11 -0.04 18.53
N GLN A 547 -2.11 0.78 18.84
CA GLN A 547 -2.07 2.23 18.61
C GLN A 547 -0.88 2.92 19.29
N ARG A 548 -0.35 2.40 20.42
CA ARG A 548 0.81 2.99 21.10
C ARG A 548 2.10 2.74 20.32
N LEU A 549 2.27 1.52 19.80
CA LEU A 549 3.40 1.21 18.93
C LEU A 549 3.31 1.98 17.61
N MET A 550 2.11 2.10 17.04
CA MET A 550 1.91 2.77 15.75
C MET A 550 2.09 4.29 15.85
N SER A 551 1.61 4.97 16.91
CA SER A 551 1.72 6.44 17.05
C SER A 551 3.15 6.98 17.06
N SER A 552 4.12 6.17 17.49
CA SER A 552 5.54 6.57 17.44
C SER A 552 6.13 6.65 16.02
N LEU A 553 5.46 6.09 15.01
CA LEU A 553 5.91 6.15 13.60
C LEU A 553 5.82 7.57 13.02
N GLU A 554 4.83 8.36 13.42
CA GLU A 554 4.71 9.76 13.00
C GLU A 554 5.90 10.60 13.52
N LYS A 555 6.28 10.43 14.79
CA LYS A 555 7.47 11.08 15.37
C LYS A 555 8.74 10.65 14.61
N PHE A 556 8.89 9.36 14.36
CA PHE A 556 10.00 8.80 13.61
C PHE A 556 10.11 9.41 12.20
N ALA A 557 9.01 9.47 11.43
CA ALA A 557 9.01 10.04 10.10
C ALA A 557 9.35 11.54 10.10
N LYS A 558 8.86 12.30 11.09
CA LYS A 558 9.22 13.72 11.29
C LYS A 558 10.69 13.93 11.62
N PHE A 559 11.31 13.02 12.37
CA PHE A 559 12.68 13.14 12.88
C PHE A 559 13.74 12.64 11.88
N ALA A 560 13.50 11.51 11.22
CA ALA A 560 14.42 10.93 10.24
C ALA A 560 14.20 11.46 8.81
N GLN A 561 12.99 11.95 8.50
CA GLN A 561 12.58 12.46 7.18
C GLN A 561 12.90 11.51 6.01
N PRO A 562 12.55 10.20 6.09
CA PRO A 562 12.97 9.21 5.10
C PRO A 562 12.49 9.54 3.68
N ASN A 563 13.43 9.50 2.72
CA ASN A 563 13.17 9.63 1.28
C ASN A 563 12.30 8.47 0.77
N LYS A 564 12.53 7.26 1.28
CA LYS A 564 11.63 6.11 1.07
C LYS A 564 11.29 5.43 2.39
N ILE A 565 10.03 5.05 2.56
CA ILE A 565 9.55 4.14 3.59
C ILE A 565 9.03 2.90 2.87
N PHE A 566 9.76 1.79 3.01
CA PHE A 566 9.32 0.50 2.50
C PHE A 566 8.75 -0.35 3.64
N MET A 567 7.53 -0.84 3.44
CA MET A 567 6.93 -1.81 4.35
C MET A 567 7.22 -3.23 3.86
N VAL A 568 7.73 -4.07 4.76
CA VAL A 568 7.96 -5.49 4.49
C VAL A 568 6.70 -6.28 4.86
N GLY A 569 6.15 -7.00 3.88
CA GLY A 569 5.09 -7.98 4.05
C GLY A 569 5.59 -9.41 3.86
N GLU A 570 4.78 -10.40 4.21
CA GLU A 570 5.03 -11.82 3.92
C GLU A 570 4.06 -12.31 2.85
N ALA A 571 4.57 -13.00 1.82
CA ALA A 571 3.75 -13.54 0.75
C ALA A 571 2.65 -14.51 1.26
N LEU A 572 2.94 -15.27 2.32
CA LEU A 572 2.03 -16.25 2.94
C LEU A 572 0.74 -15.63 3.50
N VAL A 573 0.79 -14.37 3.95
CA VAL A 573 -0.29 -13.75 4.73
C VAL A 573 -1.20 -12.96 3.80
N GLY A 574 -2.34 -13.53 3.39
CA GLY A 574 -3.27 -12.88 2.45
C GLY A 574 -4.04 -11.69 3.04
N THR A 575 -5.10 -11.97 3.81
CA THR A 575 -6.06 -10.94 4.27
C THR A 575 -5.51 -10.01 5.35
N ASP A 576 -4.68 -10.50 6.27
CA ASP A 576 -4.13 -9.66 7.35
C ASP A 576 -3.10 -8.64 6.80
N SER A 577 -2.33 -8.98 5.75
CA SER A 577 -1.39 -8.04 5.11
C SER A 577 -2.06 -6.79 4.54
N VAL A 578 -3.32 -6.90 4.10
CA VAL A 578 -4.11 -5.73 3.65
C VAL A 578 -4.39 -4.79 4.83
N MET A 579 -4.80 -5.33 5.98
CA MET A 579 -5.05 -4.53 7.18
C MET A 579 -3.75 -3.97 7.77
N GLN A 580 -2.66 -4.75 7.77
CA GLN A 580 -1.33 -4.25 8.12
C GLN A 580 -0.94 -3.04 7.25
N ALA A 581 -1.03 -3.16 5.92
CA ALA A 581 -0.64 -2.10 4.99
C ALA A 581 -1.43 -0.80 5.20
N ARG A 582 -2.76 -0.90 5.37
CA ARG A 582 -3.63 0.25 5.70
C ARG A 582 -3.24 0.92 7.02
N ASN A 583 -3.07 0.12 8.08
CA ASN A 583 -2.73 0.62 9.41
C ASN A 583 -1.33 1.26 9.46
N PHE A 584 -0.33 0.67 8.79
CA PHE A 584 1.00 1.27 8.67
C PHE A 584 0.97 2.58 7.88
N ASN A 585 0.25 2.63 6.76
CA ASN A 585 0.17 3.86 5.98
C ASN A 585 -0.50 5.01 6.77
N GLN A 586 -1.57 4.72 7.51
CA GLN A 586 -2.25 5.72 8.36
C GLN A 586 -1.39 6.19 9.55
N ALA A 587 -0.52 5.34 10.09
CA ALA A 587 0.27 5.63 11.30
C ALA A 587 1.39 6.67 11.10
N PHE A 588 1.71 7.03 9.87
CA PHE A 588 2.64 8.12 9.55
C PHE A 588 1.98 9.51 9.52
N GLY A 589 0.65 9.58 9.73
CA GLY A 589 -0.12 10.82 9.71
C GLY A 589 -0.43 11.30 8.29
N THR A 590 -0.96 12.52 8.16
CA THR A 590 -1.38 13.09 6.87
C THR A 590 -0.23 13.57 5.98
N GLY A 591 0.96 13.77 6.55
CA GLY A 591 2.11 14.34 5.85
C GLY A 591 3.06 13.33 5.19
N ARG A 592 2.86 12.02 5.41
CA ARG A 592 3.75 10.98 4.87
C ARG A 592 3.01 9.67 4.69
N ASN A 593 3.21 9.02 3.54
CA ASN A 593 2.73 7.66 3.24
C ASN A 593 3.92 6.67 3.18
N LEU A 594 3.62 5.39 3.03
CA LEU A 594 4.55 4.38 2.51
C LEU A 594 4.80 4.63 1.01
N ASP A 595 6.01 4.36 0.52
CA ASP A 595 6.35 4.53 -0.91
C ASP A 595 6.40 3.20 -1.67
N GLY A 596 6.47 2.08 -0.96
CA GLY A 596 6.57 0.78 -1.60
C GLY A 596 6.51 -0.40 -0.62
N PHE A 597 6.25 -1.58 -1.17
CA PHE A 597 6.32 -2.85 -0.46
C PHE A 597 7.55 -3.67 -0.84
N ILE A 598 8.08 -4.37 0.15
CA ILE A 598 9.02 -5.48 -0.04
C ILE A 598 8.26 -6.74 0.36
N ILE A 599 8.06 -7.68 -0.55
CA ILE A 599 7.33 -8.91 -0.25
C ILE A 599 8.35 -10.02 0.00
N SER A 600 8.40 -10.51 1.23
CA SER A 600 9.32 -11.55 1.69
C SER A 600 8.70 -12.94 1.61
N LYS A 601 9.55 -13.98 1.67
CA LYS A 601 9.16 -15.40 1.68
C LYS A 601 8.41 -15.82 0.40
N CYS A 602 8.69 -15.19 -0.74
CA CYS A 602 8.07 -15.51 -2.02
C CYS A 602 8.42 -16.94 -2.50
N ASP A 603 9.56 -17.46 -2.06
CA ASP A 603 9.99 -18.86 -2.18
C ASP A 603 9.03 -19.87 -1.53
N THR A 604 8.25 -19.46 -0.52
CA THR A 604 7.41 -20.37 0.29
C THR A 604 5.97 -20.53 -0.20
N VAL A 605 5.50 -19.71 -1.15
CA VAL A 605 4.07 -19.66 -1.53
C VAL A 605 3.72 -20.45 -2.80
N GLY A 606 4.70 -20.93 -3.56
CA GLY A 606 4.47 -21.59 -4.84
C GLY A 606 3.73 -20.67 -5.82
N ASP A 607 2.50 -21.04 -6.19
CA ASP A 607 1.64 -20.25 -7.09
C ASP A 607 0.66 -19.29 -6.37
N MET A 608 0.63 -19.28 -5.03
CA MET A 608 -0.30 -18.50 -4.21
C MET A 608 0.17 -17.05 -4.00
N VAL A 609 0.41 -16.33 -5.10
CA VAL A 609 0.98 -14.96 -5.08
C VAL A 609 -0.06 -13.84 -4.98
N GLY A 610 -1.31 -14.15 -4.64
CA GLY A 610 -2.41 -13.19 -4.57
C GLY A 610 -2.27 -12.08 -3.53
N THR A 611 -1.41 -12.25 -2.53
CA THR A 611 -1.02 -11.21 -1.57
C THR A 611 -0.44 -9.98 -2.28
N LEU A 612 0.30 -10.18 -3.39
CA LEU A 612 0.87 -9.09 -4.19
C LEU A 612 -0.22 -8.13 -4.68
N VAL A 613 -1.21 -8.67 -5.38
CA VAL A 613 -2.36 -7.92 -5.90
C VAL A 613 -3.18 -7.31 -4.76
N SER A 614 -3.39 -8.07 -3.68
CA SER A 614 -4.20 -7.65 -2.54
C SER A 614 -3.65 -6.39 -1.87
N MET A 615 -2.33 -6.32 -1.65
CA MET A 615 -1.68 -5.16 -1.02
C MET A 615 -1.70 -3.93 -1.92
N VAL A 616 -1.38 -4.09 -3.22
CA VAL A 616 -1.37 -2.97 -4.17
C VAL A 616 -2.79 -2.45 -4.40
N HIS A 617 -3.76 -3.32 -4.68
CA HIS A 617 -5.17 -2.94 -4.85
C HIS A 617 -5.75 -2.22 -3.62
N ALA A 618 -5.41 -2.66 -2.41
CA ALA A 618 -5.99 -2.11 -1.19
C ALA A 618 -5.41 -0.75 -0.76
N THR A 619 -4.31 -0.30 -1.39
CA THR A 619 -3.55 0.88 -0.95
C THR A 619 -3.03 1.81 -2.05
N GLY A 620 -2.91 1.34 -3.30
CA GLY A 620 -2.26 2.05 -4.40
C GLY A 620 -0.73 2.11 -4.32
N ILE A 621 -0.11 1.47 -3.33
CA ILE A 621 1.35 1.49 -3.12
C ILE A 621 2.00 0.34 -3.91
N PRO A 622 3.06 0.60 -4.69
CA PRO A 622 3.68 -0.41 -5.55
C PRO A 622 4.54 -1.42 -4.77
N ILE A 623 4.79 -2.57 -5.37
CA ILE A 623 5.81 -3.53 -4.88
C ILE A 623 7.14 -3.19 -5.56
N VAL A 624 8.18 -3.00 -4.76
CA VAL A 624 9.52 -2.58 -5.24
C VAL A 624 10.45 -3.78 -5.33
N PHE A 625 10.43 -4.67 -4.34
CA PHE A 625 11.29 -5.84 -4.28
C PHE A 625 10.56 -7.09 -3.81
N LEU A 626 11.02 -8.24 -4.31
CA LEU A 626 10.63 -9.58 -3.87
C LEU A 626 11.82 -10.26 -3.20
N GLY A 627 11.61 -10.78 -1.99
CA GLY A 627 12.57 -11.59 -1.25
C GLY A 627 12.27 -13.08 -1.45
N VAL A 628 13.17 -13.78 -2.14
CA VAL A 628 12.99 -15.16 -2.65
C VAL A 628 13.91 -16.19 -1.96
N GLY A 629 14.18 -16.00 -0.66
CA GLY A 629 15.12 -16.79 0.11
C GLY A 629 15.74 -16.02 1.28
N GLN A 630 16.90 -16.47 1.78
CA GLN A 630 17.57 -15.91 2.97
C GLN A 630 18.96 -15.28 2.70
N HIS A 631 19.62 -15.62 1.60
CA HIS A 631 20.94 -15.12 1.23
C HIS A 631 20.85 -13.69 0.67
N TYR A 632 21.97 -12.96 0.62
CA TYR A 632 21.98 -11.57 0.14
C TYR A 632 21.58 -11.42 -1.33
N GLY A 633 21.87 -12.43 -2.15
CA GLY A 633 21.43 -12.49 -3.55
C GLY A 633 19.94 -12.79 -3.74
N ASP A 634 19.18 -13.13 -2.69
CA ASP A 634 17.77 -13.56 -2.81
C ASP A 634 16.79 -12.38 -2.87
N LEU A 635 17.11 -11.39 -3.72
CA LEU A 635 16.33 -10.19 -3.99
C LEU A 635 16.06 -10.08 -5.49
N ARG A 636 14.81 -9.76 -5.87
CA ARG A 636 14.37 -9.63 -7.28
C ARG A 636 13.47 -8.41 -7.45
N GLY A 637 13.37 -7.91 -8.68
CA GLY A 637 12.29 -7.01 -9.08
C GLY A 637 11.00 -7.77 -9.41
N LEU A 638 9.87 -7.06 -9.40
CA LEU A 638 8.56 -7.62 -9.76
C LEU A 638 8.38 -7.65 -11.28
N SER A 639 8.44 -8.85 -11.88
CA SER A 639 7.90 -9.06 -13.23
C SER A 639 6.37 -9.11 -13.17
N VAL A 640 5.71 -8.06 -13.67
CA VAL A 640 4.25 -8.01 -13.80
C VAL A 640 3.71 -9.16 -14.69
N PRO A 641 4.29 -9.47 -15.87
CA PRO A 641 3.87 -10.62 -16.67
C PRO A 641 3.95 -11.96 -15.91
N TRP A 642 5.04 -12.20 -15.17
CA TRP A 642 5.19 -13.41 -14.35
C TRP A 642 4.07 -13.53 -13.30
N ALA A 643 3.82 -12.45 -12.53
CA ALA A 643 2.82 -12.46 -11.47
C ALA A 643 1.41 -12.72 -12.03
N VAL A 644 1.05 -12.06 -13.14
CA VAL A 644 -0.25 -12.24 -13.78
C VAL A 644 -0.40 -13.64 -14.37
N ASN A 645 0.64 -14.18 -15.02
CA ASN A 645 0.60 -15.54 -15.55
C ASN A 645 0.43 -16.60 -14.44
N LEU A 646 1.06 -16.39 -13.28
CA LEU A 646 0.99 -17.31 -12.14
C LEU A 646 -0.39 -17.29 -11.44
N LEU A 647 -1.03 -16.12 -11.41
CA LEU A 647 -2.40 -15.93 -10.89
C LEU A 647 -3.50 -16.46 -11.81
N MET A 648 -3.22 -16.63 -13.10
CA MET A 648 -4.19 -16.99 -14.13
C MET A 648 -3.96 -18.40 -14.72
N LYS A 649 -3.15 -19.21 -14.03
CA LYS A 649 -2.79 -20.60 -14.34
C LYS A 649 -3.51 -21.57 -13.40
#